data_AF-A0A971ZWL2-F1
#
_entry.id   AF-A0A971ZWL2-F1
#
_cell.length_a   1.000
_cell.length_b   1.000
_cell.length_c   1.000
_cell.angle_alpha   90.00
_cell.angle_beta   90.00
_cell.angle_gamma   90.00
#
_symmetry.space_group_name_H-M   'P 1'
#
loop_
_entity.id
_entity.type
_entity.pdbx_description
1 polymer ?
#
loop_
_entity_poly.entity_id
_entity_poly.type
_entity_poly.pdbx_seq_one_letter_code
_entity_poly.pdbx_strand_id
1 'polypeptide(L)'
;MRNMWISSGVGLCCVLLSAQVVWGDTVTYHLDLAADDTLCTSAGSNYNTSTMYFPFYAATRYPFVRFSLAGIPAGATIQSAYLSVKASGTNSGACVGRFQLVDSDNCPDFATNPFTWAVTATGVDWSVGDWTSGNWYTSPDLKELVQEFVDRPGYSSGGYMGLRFGYVSGGLRSAYQCNSGAGNGAELEVTYATNVVPTADAGPDQCVIDSDCNGSQAVALDGSASSDSDGTLVSHVWTEDATQIATGATPMVTLATGAHTITLTVTDDLGATDSDTVVVSVIQPQTVTHHLTMAADDTACASGSNNYNSSTMYFPFYAATRYPFVRFALGVPAGATIQSAYLSVKASSTNSGACIGRFQLVDSDNCPDFTTNPFTWAVTATGVDWSVGDWTSGNWYTSPDLKELVQEFVDRPGYSSGGYMGLRFGYVSGGLRIAYQCNSGAGNGAELEITYVGGNWPPTADAGQDQEVVDSDDNGVENVTLDGTGSYDQDAGDSIISYVWTEDGTPIATGATPTVALALGTHTLTLTVTDAFGAIGTDTVDVTVTWPIYSTYYVDFDNGSDSHGGGSPARAWQHCPGDPNATMRPAEVAELGVAPGTTIIFKGGVHYRGSLTLNMSGSDGNRIVLDGNTAGTFGTGPAILDGSEPLTGWMQCTSAAEAGGNPNYANIWYAYAPAGVTAWSSNLYENDSVCTMAQDPNQPDLWLMDKLSCFHSIPPADMTTTSVKDATHLNQADPGYWDGASIMLHVIPNVINYRTISSFNPETNTLTYATTGSPYADINGAYAIFNSIHLIDQPGEYYFNDTPEVNGTHKVWLWPPVAGNPNSQSVTVSTRPQAIDANESSYITLQGLIIQKYASDSSSWQCQGIQMRDSDHVVVQDCTFRRLRHIMTSGYGTGYGAIWGDGTWNVIQNNVFEEIMNSEGLLVGGSYLVIANNSLIRIGRHGIWYMDSLSHDVLITGNTVQGPFGTHGAGISVFGTNASSRCYNVTVSGNHVSDCGEAYSFCNLYDSTWAYNYGYVTDNFVMHDNGKLPTSFSDNIALYNNTLIRTDNRPSFAFNPDSTYVMKNNLMLTYLGTPGSLTPDANGNIHFNLSQMGSLFVDAASRDFHLKPNSVSPPFTNTAIDAGLALGYEYDLEGTAVPQGGAPDIGAYESTGQ
;
A
#
# COMPACT_ATOMS: atom_id res chain seq x y z
N MET A 1 -26.35 38.16 19.24
CA MET A 1 -25.15 37.61 19.93
C MET A 1 -25.57 37.28 21.36
N ARG A 2 -25.90 36.00 21.61
CA ARG A 2 -25.10 34.92 22.26
C ARG A 2 -25.20 34.99 23.80
N ASN A 3 -25.97 34.12 24.45
CA ASN A 3 -25.69 32.72 24.85
C ASN A 3 -25.56 32.68 26.39
N MET A 4 -26.34 31.87 27.09
CA MET A 4 -25.85 30.66 27.79
C MET A 4 -26.88 30.01 28.72
N TRP A 5 -27.19 28.74 28.42
CA TRP A 5 -27.33 27.56 29.28
C TRP A 5 -28.29 27.55 30.49
N ILE A 6 -29.22 26.59 30.46
CA ILE A 6 -29.79 25.94 31.65
C ILE A 6 -29.44 24.45 31.57
N SER A 7 -28.88 23.93 32.66
CA SER A 7 -28.61 22.51 32.91
C SER A 7 -29.58 21.93 33.94
N SER A 8 -29.85 20.64 33.75
CA SER A 8 -30.24 19.61 34.72
C SER A 8 -31.59 19.76 35.44
N GLY A 9 -32.50 18.85 35.10
CA GLY A 9 -33.69 18.53 35.87
C GLY A 9 -33.38 17.72 37.14
N VAL A 10 -34.37 17.62 38.02
CA VAL A 10 -35.12 16.41 38.40
C VAL A 10 -36.41 16.89 39.08
N GLY A 11 -37.54 16.28 38.73
CA GLY A 11 -38.86 16.67 39.20
C GLY A 11 -39.15 16.37 40.67
N LEU A 12 -40.17 17.05 41.17
CA LEU A 12 -41.00 16.55 42.26
C LEU A 12 -42.41 17.10 42.07
N CYS A 13 -43.29 16.21 41.62
CA CYS A 13 -44.74 16.38 41.63
C CYS A 13 -45.23 16.81 43.01
N CYS A 14 -45.98 17.90 43.05
CA CYS A 14 -47.03 18.07 44.05
C CYS A 14 -48.24 18.70 43.36
N VAL A 15 -49.33 17.93 43.31
CA VAL A 15 -50.62 18.29 42.73
C VAL A 15 -51.20 19.49 43.47
N LEU A 16 -51.27 20.62 42.78
CA LEU A 16 -52.18 21.72 43.10
C LEU A 16 -53.20 21.77 41.97
N LEU A 17 -54.44 21.40 42.26
CA LEU A 17 -55.59 21.79 41.46
C LEU A 17 -55.67 23.33 41.51
N SER A 18 -55.02 24.00 40.57
CA SER A 18 -55.38 25.35 40.18
C SER A 18 -56.27 25.23 38.96
N ALA A 19 -57.55 25.56 39.09
CA ALA A 19 -58.30 26.04 37.94
C ALA A 19 -57.46 27.18 37.35
N GLN A 20 -56.85 26.96 36.18
CA GLN A 20 -56.20 28.04 35.46
C GLN A 20 -57.31 29.00 35.07
N VAL A 21 -57.38 30.11 35.81
CA VAL A 21 -58.02 31.32 35.32
C VAL A 21 -57.25 31.67 34.06
N VAL A 22 -57.84 31.48 32.89
CA VAL A 22 -57.31 31.97 31.62
C VAL A 22 -57.30 33.50 31.76
N TRP A 23 -56.13 34.06 32.03
CA TRP A 23 -55.95 35.50 32.15
C TRP A 23 -56.14 36.08 30.76
N GLY A 24 -57.24 36.81 30.54
CA GLY A 24 -57.43 37.51 29.28
C GLY A 24 -56.37 38.59 29.09
N ASP A 25 -55.85 38.71 27.87
CA ASP A 25 -54.95 39.80 27.50
C ASP A 25 -55.77 41.10 27.40
N THR A 26 -55.35 42.15 28.11
CA THR A 26 -55.97 43.48 28.05
C THR A 26 -55.14 44.42 27.18
N VAL A 27 -55.78 45.05 26.18
CA VAL A 27 -55.18 46.06 25.31
C VAL A 27 -55.98 47.36 25.42
N THR A 28 -55.28 48.47 25.61
CA THR A 28 -55.88 49.81 25.69
C THR A 28 -55.45 50.65 24.49
N TYR A 29 -56.43 51.19 23.77
CA TYR A 29 -56.27 52.03 22.59
C TYR A 29 -56.57 53.48 22.95
N HIS A 30 -55.60 54.37 22.73
CA HIS A 30 -55.72 55.80 23.04
C HIS A 30 -55.77 56.62 21.75
N LEU A 31 -56.72 57.55 21.65
CA LEU A 31 -56.79 58.49 20.51
C LEU A 31 -55.94 59.74 20.78
N ASP A 32 -54.67 59.72 20.40
CA ASP A 32 -53.75 60.86 20.55
C ASP A 32 -53.50 61.58 19.21
N LEU A 33 -53.93 62.85 19.12
CA LEU A 33 -53.54 63.83 18.08
C LEU A 33 -53.59 63.36 16.60
N ALA A 34 -54.49 62.43 16.26
CA ALA A 34 -54.84 62.09 14.88
C ALA A 34 -56.02 62.95 14.40
N ALA A 35 -55.81 63.70 13.32
CA ALA A 35 -56.73 64.74 12.84
C ALA A 35 -58.07 64.21 12.29
N ASP A 36 -58.23 62.88 12.14
CA ASP A 36 -59.31 62.22 11.41
C ASP A 36 -59.98 61.05 12.17
N ASP A 37 -59.61 60.80 13.45
CA ASP A 37 -60.11 59.66 14.24
C ASP A 37 -61.28 59.99 15.18
N THR A 38 -61.67 61.26 15.23
CA THR A 38 -62.86 61.71 15.98
C THR A 38 -63.56 62.85 15.23
N LEU A 39 -64.91 62.86 15.27
CA LEU A 39 -65.74 63.86 14.61
C LEU A 39 -66.71 64.54 15.60
N CYS A 40 -66.84 65.87 15.53
CA CYS A 40 -67.80 66.67 16.29
C CYS A 40 -68.70 67.52 15.39
N THR A 41 -69.89 67.95 15.86
CA THR A 41 -70.65 69.03 15.21
C THR A 41 -71.23 70.07 16.19
N SER A 42 -71.06 71.36 15.86
CA SER A 42 -72.03 72.43 16.17
C SER A 42 -72.54 73.13 14.89
N ALA A 43 -71.84 72.98 13.75
CA ALA A 43 -72.34 73.12 12.38
C ALA A 43 -71.31 72.54 11.37
N GLY A 44 -71.65 71.44 10.67
CA GLY A 44 -70.80 70.82 9.62
C GLY A 44 -69.79 69.78 10.10
N SER A 45 -69.25 68.96 9.18
CA SER A 45 -68.20 67.95 9.42
C SER A 45 -66.88 68.66 9.76
N ASN A 46 -66.54 68.75 11.04
CA ASN A 46 -65.36 69.47 11.50
C ASN A 46 -64.56 68.57 12.45
N TYR A 47 -63.49 67.97 11.92
CA TYR A 47 -62.59 67.05 12.62
C TYR A 47 -61.44 67.77 13.35
N ASN A 48 -61.45 69.12 13.37
CA ASN A 48 -60.38 69.98 13.92
C ASN A 48 -60.80 70.80 15.17
N THR A 49 -61.82 70.35 15.92
CA THR A 49 -62.34 71.06 17.11
C THR A 49 -61.81 70.44 18.41
N SER A 50 -61.81 71.16 19.53
CA SER A 50 -61.28 70.65 20.81
C SER A 50 -62.31 69.95 21.71
N THR A 51 -63.56 69.73 21.25
CA THR A 51 -64.64 69.16 22.06
C THR A 51 -65.58 68.37 21.17
N MET A 52 -66.08 67.22 21.65
CA MET A 52 -67.15 66.41 21.07
C MET A 52 -68.39 66.40 21.98
N TYR A 53 -69.59 66.20 21.42
CA TYR A 53 -70.86 66.30 22.18
C TYR A 53 -71.68 65.02 22.14
N PHE A 54 -72.03 64.42 23.27
CA PHE A 54 -72.90 63.25 23.32
C PHE A 54 -73.92 63.38 24.46
N PRO A 55 -75.15 62.86 24.39
CA PRO A 55 -75.86 62.53 23.17
C PRO A 55 -76.26 63.81 22.38
N PHE A 56 -76.39 63.72 21.05
CA PHE A 56 -76.79 64.86 20.20
C PHE A 56 -78.01 64.54 19.33
N TYR A 57 -79.07 65.37 19.39
CA TYR A 57 -80.43 65.00 18.95
C TYR A 57 -80.77 65.26 17.47
N ALA A 58 -79.83 65.76 16.65
CA ALA A 58 -80.11 66.04 15.24
C ALA A 58 -79.56 64.94 14.33
N ALA A 59 -80.43 64.39 13.47
CA ALA A 59 -80.13 63.27 12.58
C ALA A 59 -78.99 63.52 11.56
N THR A 60 -78.47 64.74 11.48
CA THR A 60 -77.39 65.15 10.56
C THR A 60 -76.08 65.47 11.29
N ARG A 61 -75.93 65.10 12.58
CA ARG A 61 -74.94 65.70 13.49
C ARG A 61 -74.36 64.78 14.58
N TYR A 62 -74.29 63.47 14.33
CA TYR A 62 -73.77 62.51 15.31
C TYR A 62 -72.24 62.62 15.48
N PRO A 63 -71.70 62.48 16.72
CA PRO A 63 -70.29 62.26 16.94
C PRO A 63 -69.88 60.84 16.53
N PHE A 64 -68.62 60.72 16.12
CA PHE A 64 -67.99 59.44 15.83
C PHE A 64 -66.58 59.41 16.42
N VAL A 65 -66.15 58.22 16.80
CA VAL A 65 -64.76 57.90 17.11
C VAL A 65 -64.40 56.60 16.37
N ARG A 66 -63.13 56.40 16.01
CA ARG A 66 -62.66 55.10 15.52
C ARG A 66 -61.36 54.68 16.21
N PHE A 67 -61.17 53.38 16.39
CA PHE A 67 -59.98 52.79 17.04
C PHE A 67 -59.38 51.70 16.15
N SER A 68 -58.07 51.69 15.93
CA SER A 68 -57.38 50.54 15.33
C SER A 68 -57.20 49.44 16.37
N LEU A 69 -57.85 48.28 16.19
CA LEU A 69 -57.77 47.17 17.13
C LEU A 69 -56.56 46.27 16.87
N ALA A 70 -55.36 46.86 16.96
CA ALA A 70 -54.09 46.15 16.76
C ALA A 70 -53.75 45.26 17.97
N GLY A 71 -53.46 43.98 17.72
CA GLY A 71 -53.07 43.01 18.75
C GLY A 71 -54.14 41.98 19.07
N ILE A 72 -55.41 42.20 18.69
CA ILE A 72 -56.48 41.22 18.87
C ILE A 72 -56.54 40.31 17.63
N PRO A 73 -56.43 38.97 17.78
CA PRO A 73 -56.58 38.03 16.66
C PRO A 73 -58.02 37.97 16.13
N ALA A 74 -58.19 37.58 14.86
CA ALA A 74 -59.52 37.29 14.32
C ALA A 74 -60.13 36.09 15.04
N GLY A 75 -61.42 36.17 15.39
CA GLY A 75 -62.13 35.13 16.15
C GLY A 75 -61.72 35.02 17.63
N ALA A 76 -60.95 35.97 18.17
CA ALA A 76 -60.68 36.02 19.60
C ALA A 76 -61.98 36.21 20.40
N THR A 77 -62.07 35.55 21.55
CA THR A 77 -63.23 35.73 22.45
C THR A 77 -63.02 36.99 23.29
N ILE A 78 -63.86 38.00 23.09
CA ILE A 78 -63.83 39.27 23.83
C ILE A 78 -64.51 39.09 25.18
N GLN A 79 -63.72 39.22 26.25
CA GLN A 79 -64.20 39.07 27.61
C GLN A 79 -64.88 40.34 28.13
N SER A 80 -64.33 41.52 27.79
CA SER A 80 -64.91 42.82 28.12
C SER A 80 -64.34 43.94 27.23
N ALA A 81 -65.09 45.03 27.04
CA ALA A 81 -64.61 46.23 26.37
C ALA A 81 -65.24 47.51 26.96
N TYR A 82 -64.43 48.53 27.29
CA TYR A 82 -64.93 49.77 27.89
C TYR A 82 -64.35 51.01 27.21
N LEU A 83 -65.22 51.96 26.85
CA LEU A 83 -64.83 53.24 26.27
C LEU A 83 -64.90 54.35 27.32
N SER A 84 -63.79 55.03 27.56
CA SER A 84 -63.69 56.17 28.45
C SER A 84 -63.56 57.47 27.67
N VAL A 85 -64.31 58.50 28.07
CA VAL A 85 -64.18 59.87 27.54
C VAL A 85 -64.01 60.88 28.67
N LYS A 86 -63.20 61.91 28.42
CA LYS A 86 -62.93 62.97 29.40
C LYS A 86 -63.86 64.15 29.20
N ALA A 87 -64.60 64.57 30.22
CA ALA A 87 -65.53 65.69 30.11
C ALA A 87 -64.77 67.02 29.89
N SER A 88 -65.14 67.79 28.86
CA SER A 88 -64.60 69.14 28.60
C SER A 88 -65.41 70.24 29.26
N GLY A 89 -66.67 69.98 29.63
CA GLY A 89 -67.56 70.93 30.29
C GLY A 89 -68.36 70.30 31.42
N THR A 90 -68.81 71.12 32.37
CA THR A 90 -69.66 70.67 33.48
C THR A 90 -71.12 70.75 33.07
N ASN A 91 -71.83 69.60 33.09
CA ASN A 91 -73.23 69.49 32.70
C ASN A 91 -74.00 68.69 33.77
N SER A 92 -75.24 69.12 34.06
CA SER A 92 -76.12 68.48 35.05
C SER A 92 -77.42 67.95 34.44
N GLY A 93 -78.12 67.09 35.18
CA GLY A 93 -79.31 66.33 34.75
C GLY A 93 -78.93 64.93 34.28
N ALA A 94 -79.89 64.03 34.07
CA ALA A 94 -79.62 62.71 33.45
C ALA A 94 -79.74 62.78 31.92
N CYS A 95 -78.89 62.04 31.20
CA CYS A 95 -79.01 61.80 29.77
C CYS A 95 -78.64 60.38 29.39
N VAL A 96 -79.10 59.93 28.24
CA VAL A 96 -78.77 58.61 27.68
C VAL A 96 -78.36 58.80 26.22
N GLY A 97 -77.14 58.34 25.89
CA GLY A 97 -76.71 58.18 24.50
C GLY A 97 -76.50 56.72 24.14
N ARG A 98 -76.41 56.43 22.85
CA ARG A 98 -76.27 55.05 22.35
C ARG A 98 -75.00 54.90 21.53
N PHE A 99 -74.18 53.91 21.84
CA PHE A 99 -73.10 53.47 20.97
C PHE A 99 -73.63 52.54 19.90
N GLN A 100 -73.26 52.78 18.64
CA GLN A 100 -73.58 51.90 17.52
C GLN A 100 -72.31 51.68 16.70
N LEU A 101 -72.08 50.43 16.29
CA LEU A 101 -70.95 50.06 15.43
C LEU A 101 -71.22 50.53 14.00
N VAL A 102 -70.24 51.14 13.35
CA VAL A 102 -70.26 51.42 11.91
C VAL A 102 -70.18 50.10 11.16
N ASP A 103 -71.13 49.84 10.26
CA ASP A 103 -71.21 48.57 9.54
C ASP A 103 -70.17 48.51 8.41
N SER A 104 -68.93 48.21 8.79
CA SER A 104 -67.79 48.11 7.90
C SER A 104 -66.72 47.22 8.53
N ASP A 105 -66.09 46.36 7.73
CA ASP A 105 -64.99 45.48 8.18
C ASP A 105 -63.72 46.27 8.52
N ASN A 106 -63.60 47.50 8.00
CA ASN A 106 -62.54 48.45 8.35
C ASN A 106 -63.04 49.89 8.15
N CYS A 107 -63.36 50.58 9.24
CA CYS A 107 -63.99 51.89 9.24
C CYS A 107 -63.13 52.95 8.51
N PRO A 108 -63.67 53.61 7.46
CA PRO A 108 -62.95 54.68 6.75
C PRO A 108 -62.60 55.88 7.64
N ASP A 109 -61.71 56.74 7.16
CA ASP A 109 -61.40 58.01 7.85
C ASP A 109 -62.54 59.02 7.78
N PHE A 110 -62.55 59.96 8.73
CA PHE A 110 -63.56 61.00 8.79
C PHE A 110 -63.29 62.19 7.83
N ALA A 111 -62.37 62.05 6.87
CA ALA A 111 -62.26 62.99 5.76
C ALA A 111 -63.46 62.85 4.80
N THR A 112 -64.09 61.67 4.77
CA THR A 112 -65.39 61.45 4.13
C THR A 112 -66.54 61.62 5.12
N ASN A 113 -67.69 62.09 4.66
CA ASN A 113 -68.80 62.45 5.55
C ASN A 113 -69.50 61.20 6.12
N PRO A 114 -69.42 60.92 7.44
CA PRO A 114 -69.93 59.67 8.00
C PRO A 114 -71.42 59.70 8.37
N PHE A 115 -72.12 60.82 8.19
CA PHE A 115 -73.53 60.94 8.61
C PHE A 115 -74.49 60.03 7.85
N THR A 116 -74.09 59.51 6.68
CA THR A 116 -74.87 58.57 5.88
C THR A 116 -74.37 57.13 5.98
N TRP A 117 -73.35 56.86 6.78
CA TRP A 117 -72.84 55.49 6.93
C TRP A 117 -73.86 54.61 7.64
N ALA A 118 -73.96 53.37 7.16
CA ALA A 118 -74.73 52.34 7.83
C ALA A 118 -74.10 52.03 9.19
N VAL A 119 -74.95 51.81 10.18
CA VAL A 119 -74.56 51.31 11.50
C VAL A 119 -75.36 50.07 11.79
N THR A 120 -74.81 49.18 12.60
CA THR A 120 -75.46 47.93 12.97
C THR A 120 -76.71 48.23 13.80
N ALA A 121 -77.69 47.31 13.72
CA ALA A 121 -78.97 47.49 14.41
C ALA A 121 -78.80 47.44 15.94
N THR A 122 -77.80 46.70 16.40
CA THR A 122 -77.39 46.54 17.80
C THR A 122 -76.68 47.79 18.30
N GLY A 123 -76.96 48.19 19.55
CA GLY A 123 -76.28 49.33 20.15
C GLY A 123 -76.38 49.30 21.67
N VAL A 124 -75.39 49.92 22.33
CA VAL A 124 -75.27 49.92 23.80
C VAL A 124 -75.65 51.30 24.34
N ASP A 125 -76.65 51.36 25.20
CA ASP A 125 -77.11 52.60 25.83
C ASP A 125 -76.23 52.97 27.04
N TRP A 126 -75.72 54.19 27.05
CA TRP A 126 -74.96 54.78 28.15
C TRP A 126 -75.76 55.87 28.84
N SER A 127 -76.23 55.55 30.05
CA SER A 127 -76.86 56.52 30.96
C SER A 127 -75.80 57.29 31.73
N VAL A 128 -75.78 58.62 31.57
CA VAL A 128 -74.82 59.53 32.19
C VAL A 128 -75.57 60.58 33.02
N GLY A 129 -75.27 60.63 34.30
CA GLY A 129 -75.79 61.64 35.22
C GLY A 129 -75.09 62.98 35.08
N ASP A 130 -74.95 63.67 36.22
CA ASP A 130 -74.14 64.88 36.32
C ASP A 130 -72.67 64.55 36.03
N TRP A 131 -72.02 65.37 35.22
CA TRP A 131 -70.62 65.17 34.87
C TRP A 131 -69.84 66.48 34.92
N THR A 132 -68.59 66.43 35.39
CA THR A 132 -67.78 67.62 35.73
C THR A 132 -66.57 67.73 34.83
N SER A 133 -66.32 68.94 34.31
CA SER A 133 -65.16 69.23 33.44
C SER A 133 -63.85 68.72 34.06
N GLY A 134 -63.04 68.03 33.25
CA GLY A 134 -61.75 67.45 33.62
C GLY A 134 -61.78 65.97 34.02
N ASN A 135 -62.95 65.43 34.41
CA ASN A 135 -63.07 64.04 34.86
C ASN A 135 -63.30 63.05 33.70
N TRP A 136 -62.81 61.82 33.87
CA TRP A 136 -63.08 60.69 32.98
C TRP A 136 -64.38 59.98 33.35
N TYR A 137 -65.11 59.56 32.32
CA TYR A 137 -66.33 58.78 32.43
C TYR A 137 -66.24 57.58 31.51
N THR A 138 -66.53 56.40 32.04
CA THR A 138 -66.42 55.11 31.33
C THR A 138 -67.79 54.57 30.97
N SER A 139 -67.90 54.02 29.77
CA SER A 139 -69.12 53.40 29.25
C SER A 139 -69.48 52.11 30.00
N PRO A 140 -70.70 51.59 29.82
CA PRO A 140 -70.98 50.17 30.02
C PRO A 140 -70.14 49.31 29.08
N ASP A 141 -70.14 48.00 29.34
CA ASP A 141 -69.41 47.02 28.54
C ASP A 141 -69.91 47.01 27.08
N LEU A 142 -68.97 47.17 26.14
CA LEU A 142 -69.14 47.21 24.70
C LEU A 142 -68.73 45.89 24.05
N LYS A 143 -68.43 44.83 24.81
CA LYS A 143 -67.88 43.56 24.29
C LYS A 143 -68.65 42.97 23.13
N GLU A 144 -69.99 43.08 23.12
CA GLU A 144 -70.80 42.52 22.03
C GLU A 144 -70.55 43.26 20.71
N LEU A 145 -70.31 44.58 20.76
CA LEU A 145 -69.97 45.36 19.56
C LEU A 145 -68.54 45.08 19.09
N VAL A 146 -67.61 44.81 20.02
CA VAL A 146 -66.23 44.47 19.69
C VAL A 146 -66.14 43.03 19.17
N GLN A 147 -66.84 42.08 19.80
CA GLN A 147 -66.98 40.68 19.38
C GLN A 147 -67.56 40.61 17.97
N GLU A 148 -68.67 41.33 17.74
CA GLU A 148 -69.30 41.42 16.42
C GLU A 148 -68.30 41.92 15.35
N PHE A 149 -67.39 42.83 15.69
CA PHE A 149 -66.40 43.34 14.76
C PHE A 149 -65.24 42.36 14.50
N VAL A 150 -64.71 41.70 15.53
CA VAL A 150 -63.57 40.76 15.38
C VAL A 150 -63.95 39.40 14.77
N ASP A 151 -65.24 39.05 14.82
CA ASP A 151 -65.79 37.85 14.17
C ASP A 151 -66.07 38.04 12.67
N ARG A 152 -65.90 39.27 12.15
CA ARG A 152 -66.16 39.54 10.73
C ARG A 152 -65.13 38.80 9.86
N PRO A 153 -65.56 38.10 8.79
CA PRO A 153 -64.64 37.41 7.90
C PRO A 153 -63.57 38.32 7.26
N GLY A 154 -63.87 39.62 7.11
CA GLY A 154 -62.96 40.63 6.58
C GLY A 154 -62.09 41.33 7.63
N TYR A 155 -62.27 41.05 8.92
CA TYR A 155 -61.44 41.61 9.98
C TYR A 155 -60.05 40.98 9.99
N SER A 156 -59.04 41.81 10.23
CA SER A 156 -57.69 41.40 10.56
C SER A 156 -57.17 42.29 11.67
N SER A 157 -56.22 41.78 12.47
CA SER A 157 -55.65 42.53 13.59
C SER A 157 -55.13 43.89 13.12
N GLY A 158 -55.57 44.97 13.79
CA GLY A 158 -55.29 46.35 13.39
C GLY A 158 -56.38 47.04 12.57
N GLY A 159 -57.47 46.34 12.20
CA GLY A 159 -58.64 46.95 11.57
C GLY A 159 -59.27 48.06 12.42
N TYR A 160 -59.76 49.12 11.77
CA TYR A 160 -60.37 50.28 12.43
C TYR A 160 -61.84 50.00 12.75
N MET A 161 -62.19 49.97 14.02
CA MET A 161 -63.57 49.90 14.51
C MET A 161 -64.14 51.31 14.65
N GLY A 162 -65.27 51.60 14.00
CA GLY A 162 -65.96 52.90 14.11
C GLY A 162 -67.15 52.86 15.05
N LEU A 163 -67.25 53.81 15.97
CA LEU A 163 -68.39 53.97 16.88
C LEU A 163 -69.09 55.31 16.66
N ARG A 164 -70.41 55.24 16.47
CA ARG A 164 -71.31 56.39 16.41
C ARG A 164 -72.00 56.61 17.76
N PHE A 165 -72.10 57.87 18.18
CA PHE A 165 -72.80 58.27 19.40
C PHE A 165 -74.21 58.80 19.07
N GLY A 166 -75.22 57.96 19.21
CA GLY A 166 -76.63 58.28 19.05
C GLY A 166 -77.25 58.99 20.26
N TYR A 167 -78.44 59.55 20.05
CA TYR A 167 -79.26 60.18 21.10
C TYR A 167 -80.45 59.30 21.48
N VAL A 168 -80.66 59.13 22.79
CA VAL A 168 -81.84 58.45 23.34
C VAL A 168 -82.70 59.44 24.14
N SER A 169 -82.14 60.11 25.15
CA SER A 169 -82.87 61.10 25.96
C SER A 169 -81.96 62.07 26.74
N GLY A 170 -82.50 63.20 27.20
CA GLY A 170 -81.82 64.14 28.13
C GLY A 170 -81.01 65.26 27.46
N GLY A 171 -80.18 65.96 28.25
CA GLY A 171 -79.33 67.06 27.77
C GLY A 171 -77.96 66.61 27.24
N LEU A 172 -77.30 67.45 26.44
CA LEU A 172 -75.97 67.14 25.89
C LEU A 172 -74.87 67.10 26.97
N ARG A 173 -73.76 66.43 26.63
CA ARG A 173 -72.54 66.29 27.42
C ARG A 173 -71.35 66.64 26.52
N SER A 174 -70.53 67.60 26.92
CA SER A 174 -69.32 68.00 26.18
C SER A 174 -68.07 67.28 26.69
N ALA A 175 -67.45 66.44 25.86
CA ALA A 175 -66.20 65.73 26.12
C ALA A 175 -65.05 66.33 25.31
N TYR A 176 -63.81 66.15 25.78
CA TYR A 176 -62.64 66.52 25.00
C TYR A 176 -62.52 65.65 23.75
N GLN A 177 -62.02 66.28 22.69
CA GLN A 177 -61.66 65.62 21.45
C GLN A 177 -60.12 65.45 21.40
N CYS A 178 -59.59 64.51 20.60
CA CYS A 178 -58.16 64.17 20.58
C CYS A 178 -57.23 65.37 20.26
N ASN A 179 -57.71 66.39 19.52
CA ASN A 179 -56.97 67.62 19.19
C ASN A 179 -56.98 68.67 20.31
N SER A 180 -57.64 68.42 21.44
CA SER A 180 -57.61 69.32 22.61
C SER A 180 -56.29 69.27 23.40
N GLY A 181 -55.39 68.35 23.04
CA GLY A 181 -54.08 68.12 23.66
C GLY A 181 -53.87 66.63 23.95
N ALA A 182 -52.61 66.18 23.91
CA ALA A 182 -52.24 64.80 24.24
C ALA A 182 -52.75 64.41 25.64
N GLY A 183 -53.35 63.23 25.78
CA GLY A 183 -53.92 62.74 27.05
C GLY A 183 -55.36 63.21 27.37
N ASN A 184 -56.10 63.71 26.37
CA ASN A 184 -57.52 64.08 26.50
C ASN A 184 -58.44 63.33 25.52
N GLY A 185 -57.92 62.49 24.62
CA GLY A 185 -58.71 61.71 23.66
C GLY A 185 -59.54 60.61 24.32
N ALA A 186 -60.40 59.94 23.55
CA ALA A 186 -61.13 58.78 24.06
C ALA A 186 -60.19 57.56 24.18
N GLU A 187 -60.47 56.68 25.15
CA GLU A 187 -59.68 55.47 25.43
C GLU A 187 -60.59 54.25 25.37
N LEU A 188 -60.23 53.23 24.59
CA LEU A 188 -60.93 51.96 24.51
C LEU A 188 -60.06 50.86 25.11
N GLU A 189 -60.50 50.24 26.19
CA GLU A 189 -59.86 49.07 26.79
C GLU A 189 -60.61 47.81 26.38
N VAL A 190 -59.91 46.78 25.90
CA VAL A 190 -60.50 45.49 25.49
C VAL A 190 -59.71 44.35 26.11
N THR A 191 -60.40 43.39 26.73
CA THR A 191 -59.80 42.15 27.25
C THR A 191 -60.28 40.94 26.44
N TYR A 192 -59.38 40.06 25.97
CA TYR A 192 -59.71 38.90 25.13
C TYR A 192 -58.95 37.62 25.53
N ALA A 193 -59.41 36.44 25.08
CA ALA A 193 -58.72 35.15 25.25
C ALA A 193 -58.46 34.43 23.90
N THR A 194 -57.39 33.62 23.86
CA THR A 194 -56.95 32.76 22.73
C THR A 194 -57.19 31.28 23.02
N ASN A 195 -57.53 30.48 22.00
CA ASN A 195 -57.67 29.02 22.12
C ASN A 195 -56.34 28.33 22.49
N VAL A 196 -56.37 27.33 23.37
CA VAL A 196 -55.24 26.45 23.70
C VAL A 196 -55.37 25.15 22.90
N VAL A 197 -54.25 24.60 22.42
CA VAL A 197 -54.27 23.32 21.69
C VAL A 197 -54.58 22.16 22.65
N PRO A 198 -55.28 21.11 22.20
CA PRO A 198 -55.52 19.93 23.03
C PRO A 198 -54.21 19.16 23.29
N THR A 199 -54.23 18.22 24.23
CA THR A 199 -53.15 17.25 24.51
C THR A 199 -53.62 15.84 24.17
N ALA A 200 -52.95 15.17 23.22
CA ALA A 200 -53.16 13.77 22.89
C ALA A 200 -52.38 12.84 23.83
N ASP A 201 -52.99 11.72 24.21
CA ASP A 201 -52.34 10.63 24.95
C ASP A 201 -52.85 9.31 24.34
N ALA A 202 -51.97 8.55 23.69
CA ALA A 202 -52.28 7.29 23.00
C ALA A 202 -52.22 6.05 23.92
N GLY A 203 -51.88 6.24 25.20
CA GLY A 203 -51.66 5.18 26.17
C GLY A 203 -50.28 4.51 26.04
N PRO A 204 -49.93 3.60 26.98
CA PRO A 204 -48.65 2.90 26.96
C PRO A 204 -48.56 1.84 25.85
N ASP A 205 -47.34 1.52 25.43
CA ASP A 205 -47.05 0.42 24.49
C ASP A 205 -47.64 -0.92 24.98
N GLN A 206 -48.15 -1.73 24.04
CA GLN A 206 -48.86 -2.96 24.32
C GLN A 206 -48.15 -4.17 23.71
N CYS A 207 -48.08 -5.26 24.47
CA CYS A 207 -47.66 -6.56 23.98
C CYS A 207 -48.80 -7.56 24.15
N VAL A 208 -49.31 -8.09 23.05
CA VAL A 208 -50.43 -9.05 23.04
C VAL A 208 -50.02 -10.35 22.35
N ILE A 209 -50.53 -11.47 22.84
CA ILE A 209 -50.23 -12.80 22.27
C ILE A 209 -51.38 -13.20 21.34
N ASP A 210 -51.05 -13.62 20.13
CA ASP A 210 -51.98 -14.33 19.23
C ASP A 210 -52.24 -15.73 19.78
N SER A 211 -53.16 -15.81 20.74
CA SER A 211 -53.41 -17.02 21.53
C SER A 211 -54.11 -18.14 20.76
N ASP A 212 -54.75 -17.84 19.62
CA ASP A 212 -55.41 -18.83 18.77
C ASP A 212 -54.61 -19.15 17.49
N CYS A 213 -53.44 -18.51 17.34
CA CYS A 213 -52.51 -18.66 16.23
C CYS A 213 -53.16 -18.41 14.86
N ASN A 214 -54.19 -17.56 14.78
CA ASN A 214 -54.90 -17.28 13.54
C ASN A 214 -54.17 -16.27 12.63
N GLY A 215 -53.06 -15.68 13.13
CA GLY A 215 -52.26 -14.68 12.43
C GLY A 215 -52.64 -13.23 12.75
N SER A 216 -53.58 -13.00 13.67
CA SER A 216 -54.06 -11.67 14.06
C SER A 216 -54.68 -11.65 15.47
N GLN A 217 -54.61 -10.51 16.15
CA GLN A 217 -55.15 -10.34 17.50
C GLN A 217 -55.97 -9.06 17.62
N ALA A 218 -57.07 -9.13 18.38
CA ALA A 218 -57.86 -7.96 18.74
C ALA A 218 -57.19 -7.19 19.89
N VAL A 219 -56.95 -5.90 19.68
CA VAL A 219 -56.25 -4.99 20.60
C VAL A 219 -57.14 -3.81 20.97
N ALA A 220 -57.19 -3.48 22.25
CA ALA A 220 -57.88 -2.31 22.75
C ALA A 220 -56.92 -1.11 22.79
N LEU A 221 -57.23 -0.05 22.04
CA LEU A 221 -56.51 1.22 22.15
C LEU A 221 -57.25 2.12 23.14
N ASP A 222 -56.52 2.96 23.88
CA ASP A 222 -57.11 3.86 24.88
C ASP A 222 -56.45 5.23 24.83
N GLY A 223 -57.16 6.19 24.25
CA GLY A 223 -56.80 7.59 24.20
C GLY A 223 -57.63 8.47 25.13
N SER A 224 -58.38 7.87 26.07
CA SER A 224 -59.31 8.58 26.95
C SER A 224 -58.64 9.53 27.95
N ALA A 225 -57.31 9.43 28.10
CA ALA A 225 -56.50 10.36 28.88
C ALA A 225 -56.20 11.68 28.14
N SER A 226 -56.52 11.76 26.84
CA SER A 226 -56.42 13.00 26.06
C SER A 226 -57.32 14.08 26.67
N SER A 227 -56.85 15.33 26.67
CA SER A 227 -57.57 16.42 27.32
C SER A 227 -57.44 17.74 26.57
N ASP A 228 -58.39 18.63 26.81
CA ASP A 228 -58.33 20.02 26.38
C ASP A 228 -58.58 20.91 27.60
N SER A 229 -57.75 21.95 27.74
CA SER A 229 -57.64 22.73 28.98
C SER A 229 -58.58 23.92 29.04
N ASP A 230 -59.04 24.42 27.89
CA ASP A 230 -59.97 25.55 27.76
C ASP A 230 -61.25 25.21 26.96
N GLY A 231 -61.34 24.00 26.39
CA GLY A 231 -62.50 23.52 25.64
C GLY A 231 -62.83 22.04 25.84
N THR A 232 -63.36 21.40 24.78
CA THR A 232 -63.69 19.97 24.75
C THR A 232 -63.19 19.30 23.48
N LEU A 233 -62.70 18.06 23.60
CA LEU A 233 -62.31 17.27 22.44
C LEU A 233 -63.53 16.81 21.64
N VAL A 234 -63.57 17.10 20.34
CA VAL A 234 -64.64 16.72 19.41
C VAL A 234 -64.26 15.55 18.50
N SER A 235 -62.97 15.18 18.41
CA SER A 235 -62.49 14.09 17.54
C SER A 235 -61.33 13.31 18.16
N HIS A 236 -61.29 11.99 17.89
CA HIS A 236 -60.17 11.07 18.15
C HIS A 236 -60.04 10.14 16.93
N VAL A 237 -58.90 10.18 16.25
CA VAL A 237 -58.62 9.42 15.03
C VAL A 237 -57.34 8.61 15.22
N TRP A 238 -57.40 7.31 14.93
CA TRP A 238 -56.24 6.41 15.00
C TRP A 238 -55.79 6.00 13.61
N THR A 239 -54.49 6.11 13.33
CA THR A 239 -53.88 5.76 12.04
C THR A 239 -52.68 4.84 12.20
N GLU A 240 -52.45 4.00 11.19
CA GLU A 240 -51.21 3.26 10.97
C GLU A 240 -50.75 3.58 9.55
N ASP A 241 -49.48 3.98 9.37
CA ASP A 241 -48.93 4.44 8.08
C ASP A 241 -49.82 5.46 7.35
N ALA A 242 -50.33 6.45 8.10
CA ALA A 242 -51.27 7.48 7.64
C ALA A 242 -52.65 6.97 7.17
N THR A 243 -52.93 5.67 7.26
CA THR A 243 -54.23 5.08 6.98
C THR A 243 -55.07 5.03 8.26
N GLN A 244 -56.29 5.59 8.23
CA GLN A 244 -57.19 5.55 9.38
C GLN A 244 -57.66 4.11 9.66
N ILE A 245 -57.37 3.61 10.85
CA ILE A 245 -57.74 2.26 11.31
C ILE A 245 -58.91 2.28 12.29
N ALA A 246 -59.12 3.37 13.04
CA ALA A 246 -60.25 3.52 13.96
C ALA A 246 -60.55 5.00 14.31
N THR A 247 -61.70 5.23 14.94
CA THR A 247 -62.08 6.51 15.55
C THR A 247 -62.71 6.28 16.93
N GLY A 248 -62.71 7.33 17.77
CA GLY A 248 -63.19 7.30 19.14
C GLY A 248 -62.06 7.12 20.17
N ALA A 249 -62.36 7.42 21.44
CA ALA A 249 -61.35 7.41 22.50
C ALA A 249 -60.87 6.00 22.87
N THR A 250 -61.72 4.97 22.77
CA THR A 250 -61.36 3.59 23.17
C THR A 250 -61.78 2.54 22.13
N PRO A 251 -61.21 2.53 20.91
CA PRO A 251 -61.59 1.57 19.88
C PRO A 251 -60.91 0.20 20.06
N MET A 252 -61.53 -0.83 19.47
CA MET A 252 -60.92 -2.14 19.28
C MET A 252 -60.44 -2.26 17.83
N VAL A 253 -59.17 -2.61 17.62
CA VAL A 253 -58.57 -2.85 16.30
C VAL A 253 -58.08 -4.30 16.20
N THR A 254 -58.11 -4.88 15.00
CA THR A 254 -57.50 -6.19 14.74
C THR A 254 -56.18 -5.95 14.01
N LEU A 255 -55.09 -6.38 14.63
CA LEU A 255 -53.74 -6.23 14.09
C LEU A 255 -53.20 -7.60 13.71
N ALA A 256 -52.41 -7.67 12.65
CA ALA A 256 -51.73 -8.90 12.26
C ALA A 256 -50.63 -9.23 13.29
N THR A 257 -50.06 -10.43 13.22
CA THR A 257 -48.83 -10.73 13.95
C THR A 257 -47.69 -9.82 13.47
N GLY A 258 -46.90 -9.28 14.41
CA GLY A 258 -45.86 -8.27 14.14
C GLY A 258 -45.96 -7.03 15.03
N ALA A 259 -45.07 -6.06 14.81
CA ALA A 259 -45.07 -4.78 15.49
C ALA A 259 -45.83 -3.71 14.67
N HIS A 260 -46.70 -2.96 15.33
CA HIS A 260 -47.57 -1.95 14.75
C HIS A 260 -47.34 -0.60 15.45
N THR A 261 -47.01 0.45 14.71
CA THR A 261 -46.88 1.81 15.26
C THR A 261 -48.14 2.60 14.92
N ILE A 262 -48.94 2.90 15.94
CA ILE A 262 -50.27 3.51 15.78
C ILE A 262 -50.25 4.93 16.32
N THR A 263 -50.76 5.89 15.54
CA THR A 263 -50.84 7.31 15.91
C THR A 263 -52.28 7.68 16.27
N LEU A 264 -52.49 8.30 17.44
CA LEU A 264 -53.72 9.01 17.82
C LEU A 264 -53.60 10.48 17.43
N THR A 265 -54.66 11.05 16.84
CA THR A 265 -54.83 12.49 16.67
C THR A 265 -56.16 12.93 17.27
N VAL A 266 -56.12 13.95 18.12
CA VAL A 266 -57.32 14.55 18.75
C VAL A 266 -57.56 15.98 18.23
N THR A 267 -58.81 16.43 18.27
CA THR A 267 -59.23 17.78 17.82
C THR A 267 -60.15 18.42 18.85
N ASP A 268 -59.93 19.69 19.19
CA ASP A 268 -60.78 20.48 20.11
C ASP A 268 -62.01 21.10 19.41
N ASP A 269 -62.90 21.74 20.19
CA ASP A 269 -64.13 22.38 19.70
C ASP A 269 -63.91 23.69 18.94
N LEU A 270 -62.67 24.19 18.91
CA LEU A 270 -62.25 25.37 18.16
C LEU A 270 -61.35 25.03 16.95
N GLY A 271 -61.16 23.75 16.67
CA GLY A 271 -60.50 23.20 15.49
C GLY A 271 -58.98 22.96 15.61
N ALA A 272 -58.36 23.14 16.78
CA ALA A 272 -56.95 22.81 16.97
C ALA A 272 -56.74 21.31 17.25
N THR A 273 -55.56 20.79 16.93
CA THR A 273 -55.26 19.35 16.95
C THR A 273 -53.92 19.03 17.63
N ASP A 274 -53.81 17.84 18.22
CA ASP A 274 -52.57 17.27 18.75
C ASP A 274 -52.49 15.76 18.50
N SER A 275 -51.30 15.16 18.58
CA SER A 275 -51.08 13.73 18.28
C SER A 275 -50.06 13.03 19.17
N ASP A 276 -50.28 11.74 19.42
CA ASP A 276 -49.39 10.85 20.19
C ASP A 276 -49.33 9.44 19.57
N THR A 277 -48.34 8.61 19.91
CA THR A 277 -48.12 7.28 19.32
C THR A 277 -48.06 6.17 20.35
N VAL A 278 -48.54 4.98 20.00
CA VAL A 278 -48.42 3.72 20.76
C VAL A 278 -47.88 2.60 19.87
N VAL A 279 -46.95 1.81 20.39
CA VAL A 279 -46.44 0.60 19.72
C VAL A 279 -47.20 -0.62 20.25
N VAL A 280 -47.74 -1.41 19.33
CA VAL A 280 -48.43 -2.67 19.64
C VAL A 280 -47.69 -3.84 18.99
N SER A 281 -47.14 -4.73 19.81
CA SER A 281 -46.52 -5.97 19.36
C SER A 281 -47.48 -7.16 19.52
N VAL A 282 -47.88 -7.76 18.41
CA VAL A 282 -48.68 -8.98 18.36
C VAL A 282 -47.75 -10.18 18.15
N ILE A 283 -47.49 -10.95 19.21
CA ILE A 283 -46.53 -12.05 19.20
C ILE A 283 -47.23 -13.37 18.89
N GLN A 284 -46.74 -14.10 17.88
CA GLN A 284 -47.18 -15.46 17.57
C GLN A 284 -46.36 -16.50 18.38
N PRO A 285 -47.00 -17.43 19.10
CA PRO A 285 -46.31 -18.55 19.74
C PRO A 285 -45.59 -19.46 18.74
N GLN A 286 -44.34 -19.82 19.04
CA GLN A 286 -43.51 -20.76 18.26
C GLN A 286 -43.67 -22.17 18.81
N THR A 287 -43.88 -23.17 17.95
CA THR A 287 -43.95 -24.60 18.35
C THR A 287 -42.78 -25.38 17.78
N VAL A 288 -42.01 -26.03 18.66
CA VAL A 288 -40.92 -26.94 18.31
C VAL A 288 -41.26 -28.36 18.76
N THR A 289 -40.99 -29.35 17.90
CA THR A 289 -41.20 -30.77 18.22
C THR A 289 -39.86 -31.49 18.24
N HIS A 290 -39.49 -32.02 19.41
CA HIS A 290 -38.28 -32.81 19.59
C HIS A 290 -38.65 -34.30 19.57
N HIS A 291 -38.21 -35.01 18.52
CA HIS A 291 -38.47 -36.44 18.37
C HIS A 291 -37.20 -37.26 18.59
N LEU A 292 -37.26 -38.23 19.51
CA LEU A 292 -36.14 -39.13 19.77
C LEU A 292 -36.00 -40.16 18.63
N THR A 293 -34.99 -39.96 17.78
CA THR A 293 -34.73 -40.81 16.61
C THR A 293 -33.45 -41.63 16.83
N MET A 294 -33.59 -42.93 17.15
CA MET A 294 -32.52 -43.95 17.25
C MET A 294 -31.12 -43.46 17.72
N ALA A 295 -31.07 -42.62 18.76
CA ALA A 295 -29.85 -42.31 19.49
C ALA A 295 -29.69 -43.31 20.63
N ALA A 296 -28.50 -43.93 20.73
CA ALA A 296 -28.24 -45.07 21.60
C ALA A 296 -28.31 -44.71 23.11
N ASP A 297 -28.49 -43.45 23.49
CA ASP A 297 -28.30 -42.94 24.85
C ASP A 297 -29.32 -41.87 25.29
N ASP A 298 -30.37 -41.60 24.52
CA ASP A 298 -31.40 -40.57 24.83
C ASP A 298 -32.63 -41.12 25.57
N THR A 299 -32.64 -42.42 25.82
CA THR A 299 -33.68 -43.10 26.60
C THR A 299 -33.06 -44.20 27.46
N ALA A 300 -33.46 -44.29 28.72
CA ALA A 300 -33.05 -45.36 29.62
C ALA A 300 -34.28 -46.17 30.08
N CYS A 301 -34.27 -47.49 29.85
CA CYS A 301 -35.32 -48.39 30.30
C CYS A 301 -34.86 -49.26 31.49
N ALA A 302 -35.81 -49.94 32.14
CA ALA A 302 -35.53 -50.78 33.30
C ALA A 302 -35.91 -52.26 33.16
N SER A 303 -35.01 -53.11 32.65
CA SER A 303 -35.06 -54.57 32.84
C SER A 303 -33.87 -55.09 33.65
N GLY A 304 -33.60 -54.47 34.80
CA GLY A 304 -32.57 -54.94 35.75
C GLY A 304 -31.15 -54.39 35.52
N SER A 305 -30.91 -53.54 34.53
CA SER A 305 -29.68 -52.75 34.31
C SER A 305 -30.01 -51.47 33.52
N ASN A 306 -29.06 -50.50 33.43
CA ASN A 306 -29.12 -49.35 32.52
C ASN A 306 -29.16 -49.84 31.08
N ASN A 307 -30.36 -50.12 30.56
CA ASN A 307 -30.48 -50.61 29.22
C ASN A 307 -30.97 -49.49 28.30
N TYR A 308 -30.00 -48.78 27.72
CA TYR A 308 -30.22 -47.75 26.72
C TYR A 308 -30.44 -48.31 25.31
N ASN A 309 -30.43 -49.64 25.13
CA ASN A 309 -30.63 -50.32 23.84
C ASN A 309 -31.93 -51.15 23.74
N SER A 310 -32.83 -51.06 24.72
CA SER A 310 -34.11 -51.76 24.68
C SER A 310 -35.05 -51.18 23.62
N SER A 311 -36.05 -51.96 23.22
CA SER A 311 -37.13 -51.51 22.33
C SER A 311 -38.33 -50.94 23.09
N THR A 312 -38.34 -51.00 24.42
CA THR A 312 -39.48 -50.58 25.26
C THR A 312 -39.06 -49.96 26.60
N MET A 313 -39.90 -49.08 27.14
CA MET A 313 -39.77 -48.42 28.44
C MET A 313 -41.03 -48.59 29.30
N TYR A 314 -40.87 -48.66 30.63
CA TYR A 314 -41.94 -48.93 31.59
C TYR A 314 -42.40 -47.68 32.34
N PHE A 315 -43.70 -47.39 32.39
CA PHE A 315 -44.24 -46.22 33.07
C PHE A 315 -45.66 -46.48 33.60
N PRO A 316 -46.04 -46.16 34.85
CA PRO A 316 -45.16 -45.96 35.99
C PRO A 316 -44.60 -47.30 36.51
N PHE A 317 -43.43 -47.27 37.16
CA PHE A 317 -42.83 -48.47 37.77
C PHE A 317 -42.51 -48.24 39.26
N TYR A 318 -43.02 -49.09 40.17
CA TYR A 318 -43.01 -48.82 41.61
C TYR A 318 -41.62 -48.79 42.28
N ALA A 319 -40.61 -49.44 41.70
CA ALA A 319 -39.28 -49.51 42.29
C ALA A 319 -38.39 -48.36 41.81
N ALA A 320 -37.81 -47.62 42.75
CA ALA A 320 -37.01 -46.44 42.42
C ALA A 320 -35.74 -46.73 41.61
N THR A 321 -35.24 -47.95 41.68
CA THR A 321 -34.10 -48.44 40.88
C THR A 321 -34.47 -48.81 39.45
N ARG A 322 -35.67 -48.47 38.98
CA ARG A 322 -36.25 -48.91 37.70
C ARG A 322 -37.13 -47.86 37.01
N TYR A 323 -37.00 -46.59 37.36
CA TYR A 323 -37.71 -45.53 36.64
C TYR A 323 -37.14 -45.36 35.23
N PRO A 324 -37.96 -45.18 34.19
CA PRO A 324 -37.46 -44.83 32.87
C PRO A 324 -37.02 -43.35 32.87
N PHE A 325 -36.13 -43.03 31.92
CA PHE A 325 -35.69 -41.67 31.65
C PHE A 325 -35.70 -41.41 30.15
N VAL A 326 -35.97 -40.17 29.76
CA VAL A 326 -35.76 -39.65 28.40
C VAL A 326 -35.04 -38.32 28.49
N ARG A 327 -34.27 -37.93 27.48
CA ARG A 327 -33.71 -36.57 27.39
C ARG A 327 -33.90 -35.98 26.00
N PHE A 328 -34.05 -34.65 25.92
CA PHE A 328 -34.25 -33.91 24.67
C PHE A 328 -33.30 -32.71 24.60
N ALA A 329 -32.55 -32.55 23.50
CA ALA A 329 -31.86 -31.30 23.21
C ALA A 329 -32.88 -30.23 22.85
N LEU A 330 -33.08 -29.23 23.71
CA LEU A 330 -34.11 -28.22 23.50
C LEU A 330 -33.58 -27.07 22.67
N GLY A 331 -34.22 -26.81 21.52
CA GLY A 331 -33.91 -25.69 20.63
C GLY A 331 -34.70 -24.43 20.99
N VAL A 332 -34.87 -24.15 22.28
CA VAL A 332 -35.61 -23.01 22.80
C VAL A 332 -34.59 -21.94 23.23
N PRO A 333 -34.73 -20.67 22.85
CA PRO A 333 -33.81 -19.63 23.30
C PRO A 333 -33.90 -19.41 24.81
N ALA A 334 -32.80 -19.00 25.44
CA ALA A 334 -32.79 -18.65 26.86
C ALA A 334 -33.73 -17.45 27.11
N GLY A 335 -34.46 -17.48 28.23
CA GLY A 335 -35.44 -16.43 28.57
C GLY A 335 -36.79 -16.56 27.85
N ALA A 336 -37.02 -17.62 27.06
CA ALA A 336 -38.33 -17.89 26.49
C ALA A 336 -39.38 -18.23 27.57
N THR A 337 -40.62 -17.78 27.37
CA THR A 337 -41.76 -18.16 28.21
C THR A 337 -42.51 -19.31 27.56
N ILE A 338 -42.53 -20.47 28.22
CA ILE A 338 -43.20 -21.68 27.75
C ILE A 338 -44.71 -21.55 27.92
N GLN A 339 -45.42 -21.58 26.80
CA GLN A 339 -46.88 -21.51 26.76
C GLN A 339 -47.53 -22.86 27.02
N SER A 340 -46.97 -23.93 26.45
CA SER A 340 -47.38 -25.31 26.72
C SER A 340 -46.26 -26.28 26.35
N ALA A 341 -46.23 -27.44 26.99
CA ALA A 341 -45.34 -28.52 26.60
C ALA A 341 -46.00 -29.89 26.78
N TYR A 342 -45.99 -30.72 25.75
CA TYR A 342 -46.66 -32.03 25.78
C TYR A 342 -45.70 -33.13 25.36
N LEU A 343 -45.55 -34.14 26.22
CA LEU A 343 -44.81 -35.35 25.91
C LEU A 343 -45.78 -36.42 25.40
N SER A 344 -45.56 -36.90 24.19
CA SER A 344 -46.26 -38.03 23.60
C SER A 344 -45.39 -39.28 23.61
N VAL A 345 -45.96 -40.41 24.05
CA VAL A 345 -45.31 -41.73 23.98
C VAL A 345 -46.22 -42.73 23.28
N LYS A 346 -45.62 -43.65 22.52
CA LYS A 346 -46.36 -44.67 21.76
C LYS A 346 -46.43 -45.97 22.53
N ALA A 347 -47.63 -46.49 22.78
CA ALA A 347 -47.81 -47.73 23.52
C ALA A 347 -47.28 -48.95 22.74
N SER A 348 -46.44 -49.78 23.35
CA SER A 348 -45.94 -51.04 22.77
C SER A 348 -46.72 -52.27 23.23
N SER A 349 -47.62 -52.12 24.20
CA SER A 349 -48.51 -53.18 24.68
C SER A 349 -49.88 -52.64 25.07
N THR A 350 -50.89 -53.50 25.01
CA THR A 350 -52.24 -53.20 25.50
C THR A 350 -52.31 -53.49 27.00
N ASN A 351 -52.68 -52.50 27.81
CA ASN A 351 -52.84 -52.61 29.26
C ASN A 351 -54.14 -51.93 29.69
N SER A 352 -54.80 -52.48 30.72
CA SER A 352 -56.05 -51.95 31.29
C SER A 352 -55.91 -51.60 32.77
N GLY A 353 -56.84 -50.79 33.28
CA GLY A 353 -56.95 -50.32 34.66
C GLY A 353 -56.12 -49.07 34.94
N ALA A 354 -56.72 -48.03 35.49
CA ALA A 354 -56.08 -46.71 35.68
C ALA A 354 -54.76 -46.78 36.46
N CYS A 355 -53.77 -45.99 36.02
CA CYS A 355 -52.52 -45.77 36.74
C CYS A 355 -52.13 -44.29 36.72
N ILE A 356 -51.27 -43.90 37.65
CA ILE A 356 -50.73 -42.55 37.72
C ILE A 356 -49.21 -42.65 37.80
N GLY A 357 -48.52 -42.02 36.85
CA GLY A 357 -47.09 -41.81 36.90
C GLY A 357 -46.74 -40.32 36.99
N ARG A 358 -45.53 -40.01 37.40
CA ARG A 358 -45.10 -38.62 37.65
C ARG A 358 -43.90 -38.25 36.79
N PHE A 359 -43.96 -37.16 36.07
CA PHE A 359 -42.81 -36.56 35.42
C PHE A 359 -42.02 -35.70 36.41
N GLN A 360 -40.70 -35.87 36.46
CA GLN A 360 -39.79 -35.04 37.24
C GLN A 360 -38.59 -34.66 36.36
N LEU A 361 -38.11 -33.43 36.50
CA LEU A 361 -36.94 -32.92 35.77
C LEU A 361 -35.66 -33.41 36.45
N VAL A 362 -34.66 -33.83 35.66
CA VAL A 362 -33.30 -34.13 36.15
C VAL A 362 -32.61 -32.82 36.54
N ASP A 363 -32.01 -32.80 37.73
CA ASP A 363 -31.38 -31.60 38.28
C ASP A 363 -29.96 -31.39 37.71
N SER A 364 -29.88 -31.05 36.41
CA SER A 364 -28.67 -30.67 35.68
C SER A 364 -28.97 -29.57 34.65
N ASP A 365 -28.07 -28.60 34.47
CA ASP A 365 -28.19 -27.55 33.42
C ASP A 365 -28.06 -28.14 32.01
N ASN A 366 -27.38 -29.28 31.88
CA ASN A 366 -27.32 -30.10 30.68
C ASN A 366 -27.32 -31.57 31.09
N CYS A 367 -28.39 -32.30 30.81
CA CYS A 367 -28.57 -33.69 31.23
C CYS A 367 -27.49 -34.58 30.60
N PRO A 368 -26.66 -35.27 31.40
CA PRO A 368 -25.67 -36.21 30.89
C PRO A 368 -26.32 -37.33 30.08
N ASP A 369 -25.51 -38.03 29.28
CA ASP A 369 -25.97 -39.22 28.58
C ASP A 369 -26.27 -40.37 29.53
N PHE A 370 -27.07 -41.32 29.06
CA PHE A 370 -27.44 -42.50 29.83
C PHE A 370 -26.41 -43.63 29.77
N THR A 371 -25.15 -43.34 29.36
CA THR A 371 -24.04 -44.30 29.55
C THR A 371 -23.70 -44.47 31.03
N THR A 372 -24.01 -43.46 31.85
CA THR A 372 -23.95 -43.52 33.32
C THR A 372 -25.33 -43.81 33.92
N ASN A 373 -25.37 -44.31 35.17
CA ASN A 373 -26.61 -44.76 35.80
C ASN A 373 -27.49 -43.61 36.31
N PRO A 374 -28.68 -43.38 35.73
CA PRO A 374 -29.51 -42.24 36.11
C PRO A 374 -30.37 -42.49 37.37
N PHE A 375 -30.44 -43.73 37.89
CA PHE A 375 -31.35 -44.07 39.01
C PHE A 375 -31.03 -43.34 40.32
N THR A 376 -29.84 -42.76 40.45
CA THR A 376 -29.41 -41.99 41.64
C THR A 376 -29.32 -40.49 41.40
N TRP A 377 -29.61 -40.02 40.17
CA TRP A 377 -29.58 -38.60 39.86
C TRP A 377 -30.63 -37.83 40.67
N ALA A 378 -30.25 -36.64 41.11
CA ALA A 378 -31.17 -35.70 41.71
C ALA A 378 -32.23 -35.31 40.67
N VAL A 379 -33.47 -35.18 41.13
CA VAL A 379 -34.58 -34.68 40.34
C VAL A 379 -35.34 -33.66 41.16
N THR A 380 -36.14 -32.85 40.49
CA THR A 380 -36.97 -31.83 41.12
C THR A 380 -37.96 -32.43 42.13
N ALA A 381 -38.19 -31.71 43.23
CA ALA A 381 -39.05 -32.16 44.32
C ALA A 381 -40.54 -32.21 43.92
N THR A 382 -40.94 -31.30 43.02
CA THR A 382 -42.25 -31.24 42.38
C THR A 382 -42.24 -32.05 41.07
N GLY A 383 -43.42 -32.41 40.58
CA GLY A 383 -43.56 -33.15 39.33
C GLY A 383 -44.99 -33.15 38.84
N VAL A 384 -45.19 -33.49 37.56
CA VAL A 384 -46.50 -33.50 36.92
C VAL A 384 -47.07 -34.92 36.90
N ASP A 385 -48.23 -35.12 37.51
CA ASP A 385 -48.90 -36.42 37.55
C ASP A 385 -49.71 -36.66 36.28
N TRP A 386 -49.42 -37.77 35.59
CA TRP A 386 -50.15 -38.24 34.43
C TRP A 386 -51.03 -39.44 34.80
N SER A 387 -52.34 -39.20 34.84
CA SER A 387 -53.34 -40.26 34.96
C SER A 387 -53.58 -40.91 33.60
N VAL A 388 -53.22 -42.18 33.48
CA VAL A 388 -53.37 -42.97 32.26
C VAL A 388 -54.43 -44.04 32.47
N GLY A 389 -55.51 -43.98 31.69
CA GLY A 389 -56.56 -45.00 31.63
C GLY A 389 -56.13 -46.23 30.83
N ASP A 390 -57.10 -47.00 30.33
CA ASP A 390 -56.83 -48.11 29.42
C ASP A 390 -56.09 -47.60 28.17
N TRP A 391 -55.07 -48.36 27.74
CA TRP A 391 -54.25 -47.94 26.62
C TRP A 391 -53.93 -49.14 25.68
N THR A 392 -53.87 -48.90 24.38
CA THR A 392 -53.85 -49.93 23.34
C THR A 392 -52.55 -49.86 22.56
N SER A 393 -51.94 -51.02 22.32
CA SER A 393 -50.70 -51.14 21.54
C SER A 393 -50.80 -50.42 20.18
N GLY A 394 -49.78 -49.66 19.82
CA GLY A 394 -49.67 -48.92 18.57
C GLY A 394 -50.17 -47.47 18.63
N ASN A 395 -50.98 -47.11 19.64
CA ASN A 395 -51.52 -45.75 19.78
C ASN A 395 -50.55 -44.82 20.52
N TRP A 396 -50.63 -43.53 20.19
CA TRP A 396 -49.95 -42.45 20.92
C TRP A 396 -50.79 -41.97 22.10
N TYR A 397 -50.12 -41.64 23.19
CA TYR A 397 -50.71 -41.08 24.40
C TYR A 397 -49.92 -39.85 24.80
N THR A 398 -50.63 -38.75 25.03
CA THR A 398 -50.06 -37.44 25.34
C THR A 398 -50.22 -37.12 26.82
N SER A 399 -49.17 -36.57 27.42
CA SER A 399 -49.13 -36.15 28.81
C SER A 399 -50.08 -34.96 29.07
N PRO A 400 -50.36 -34.63 30.35
CA PRO A 400 -50.76 -33.28 30.72
C PRO A 400 -49.65 -32.28 30.36
N ASP A 401 -49.97 -30.99 30.45
CA ASP A 401 -49.03 -29.92 30.20
C ASP A 401 -47.84 -29.97 31.17
N LEU A 402 -46.64 -29.98 30.60
CA LEU A 402 -45.34 -30.06 31.28
C LEU A 402 -44.64 -28.69 31.32
N LYS A 403 -45.30 -27.60 30.91
CA LYS A 403 -44.66 -26.27 30.78
C LYS A 403 -43.83 -25.82 31.97
N GLU A 404 -44.28 -26.10 33.19
CA GLU A 404 -43.55 -25.70 34.41
C GLU A 404 -42.20 -26.40 34.53
N LEU A 405 -42.09 -27.67 34.10
CA LEU A 405 -40.83 -28.40 34.08
C LEU A 405 -39.90 -27.92 32.96
N VAL A 406 -40.47 -27.54 31.80
CA VAL A 406 -39.69 -27.01 30.68
C VAL A 406 -39.21 -25.60 30.98
N GLN A 407 -40.07 -24.74 31.55
CA GLN A 407 -39.74 -23.39 31.99
C GLN A 407 -38.63 -23.43 33.04
N GLU A 408 -38.74 -24.31 34.05
CA GLU A 408 -37.70 -24.46 35.07
C GLU A 408 -36.33 -24.81 34.47
N PHE A 409 -36.28 -25.61 33.40
CA PHE A 409 -35.03 -25.97 32.72
C PHE A 409 -34.47 -24.80 31.90
N VAL A 410 -35.32 -24.12 31.12
CA VAL A 410 -34.92 -22.97 30.28
C VAL A 410 -34.48 -21.75 31.11
N ASP A 411 -34.99 -21.62 32.34
CA ASP A 411 -34.62 -20.54 33.28
C ASP A 411 -33.30 -20.79 34.03
N ARG A 412 -32.62 -21.93 33.82
CA ARG A 412 -31.39 -22.25 34.54
C ARG A 412 -30.25 -21.34 34.11
N PRO A 413 -29.43 -20.79 35.04
CA PRO A 413 -28.31 -19.92 34.69
C PRO A 413 -27.27 -20.54 33.74
N GLY A 414 -27.13 -21.87 33.74
CA GLY A 414 -26.23 -22.61 32.86
C GLY A 414 -26.90 -23.16 31.59
N TYR A 415 -28.18 -22.86 31.34
CA TYR A 415 -28.86 -23.27 30.12
C TYR A 415 -28.37 -22.48 28.91
N SER A 416 -28.12 -23.19 27.82
CA SER A 416 -27.94 -22.64 26.48
C SER A 416 -28.84 -23.40 25.51
N SER A 417 -29.36 -22.74 24.47
CA SER A 417 -30.11 -23.41 23.40
C SER A 417 -29.31 -24.62 22.87
N GLY A 418 -29.98 -25.76 22.71
CA GLY A 418 -29.38 -27.07 22.41
C GLY A 418 -29.03 -27.92 23.64
N GLY A 419 -29.13 -27.40 24.86
CA GLY A 419 -28.92 -28.15 26.10
C GLY A 419 -29.93 -29.29 26.27
N TYR A 420 -29.50 -30.43 26.84
CA TYR A 420 -30.34 -31.61 27.03
C TYR A 420 -31.19 -31.52 28.30
N MET A 421 -32.51 -31.49 28.16
CA MET A 421 -33.46 -31.61 29.26
C MET A 421 -33.73 -33.08 29.58
N GLY A 422 -33.48 -33.52 30.82
CA GLY A 422 -33.76 -34.90 31.26
C GLY A 422 -35.08 -35.03 32.00
N LEU A 423 -35.92 -35.99 31.62
CA LEU A 423 -37.17 -36.34 32.30
C LEU A 423 -37.13 -37.75 32.87
N ARG A 424 -37.44 -37.87 34.16
CA ARG A 424 -37.65 -39.13 34.87
C ARG A 424 -39.15 -39.42 35.01
N PHE A 425 -39.54 -40.68 34.86
CA PHE A 425 -40.94 -41.09 35.03
C PHE A 425 -41.14 -41.91 36.32
N GLY A 426 -41.60 -41.24 37.38
CA GLY A 426 -41.90 -41.80 38.69
C GLY A 426 -43.22 -42.59 38.76
N TYR A 427 -43.42 -43.26 39.91
CA TYR A 427 -44.63 -44.02 40.23
C TYR A 427 -45.45 -43.34 41.31
N VAL A 428 -46.77 -43.23 41.09
CA VAL A 428 -47.73 -42.74 42.08
C VAL A 428 -48.71 -43.85 42.47
N SER A 429 -49.40 -44.46 41.49
CA SER A 429 -50.35 -45.56 41.76
C SER A 429 -50.69 -46.40 40.52
N GLY A 430 -51.32 -47.56 40.73
CA GLY A 430 -51.87 -48.41 39.66
C GLY A 430 -50.86 -49.40 39.05
N GLY A 431 -51.22 -49.96 37.87
CA GLY A 431 -50.42 -50.92 37.12
C GLY A 431 -49.48 -50.26 36.09
N LEU A 432 -48.49 -51.01 35.60
CA LEU A 432 -47.50 -50.49 34.64
C LEU A 432 -48.08 -50.34 33.22
N ARG A 433 -47.48 -49.44 32.45
CA ARG A 433 -47.64 -49.21 31.01
C ARG A 433 -46.31 -49.44 30.31
N ILE A 434 -46.31 -50.01 29.11
CA ILE A 434 -45.10 -50.25 28.30
C ILE A 434 -45.15 -49.42 27.01
N ALA A 435 -44.33 -48.37 26.92
CA ALA A 435 -44.17 -47.57 25.70
C ALA A 435 -42.99 -48.07 24.88
N TYR A 436 -43.00 -47.79 23.58
CA TYR A 436 -41.84 -47.95 22.72
C TYR A 436 -40.70 -47.03 23.13
N GLN A 437 -39.48 -47.50 22.92
CA GLN A 437 -38.26 -46.70 22.99
C GLN A 437 -37.83 -46.31 21.56
N CYS A 438 -37.01 -45.26 21.42
CA CYS A 438 -36.51 -44.80 20.11
C CYS A 438 -35.81 -45.91 19.30
N ASN A 439 -35.14 -46.88 19.97
CA ASN A 439 -34.47 -48.02 19.33
C ASN A 439 -35.42 -49.07 18.73
N SER A 440 -36.73 -48.97 18.96
CA SER A 440 -37.73 -49.82 18.29
C SER A 440 -38.04 -49.37 16.85
N GLY A 441 -37.55 -48.19 16.46
CA GLY A 441 -37.68 -47.60 15.13
C GLY A 441 -37.84 -46.08 15.23
N ALA A 442 -37.30 -45.35 14.26
CA ALA A 442 -37.32 -43.88 14.25
C ALA A 442 -38.72 -43.25 14.31
N GLY A 443 -39.81 -44.00 14.03
CA GLY A 443 -41.20 -43.53 14.13
C GLY A 443 -41.93 -43.90 15.43
N ASN A 444 -41.20 -44.34 16.46
CA ASN A 444 -41.75 -44.84 17.72
C ASN A 444 -41.13 -44.17 18.97
N GLY A 445 -40.23 -43.21 18.82
CA GLY A 445 -39.59 -42.50 19.93
C GLY A 445 -40.59 -41.65 20.72
N ALA A 446 -40.19 -41.13 21.87
CA ALA A 446 -40.99 -40.11 22.53
C ALA A 446 -40.89 -38.80 21.75
N GLU A 447 -41.98 -38.05 21.69
CA GLU A 447 -42.06 -36.73 21.06
C GLU A 447 -42.39 -35.70 22.13
N LEU A 448 -41.55 -34.67 22.27
CA LEU A 448 -41.80 -33.52 23.13
C LEU A 448 -42.13 -32.32 22.25
N GLU A 449 -43.37 -31.87 22.29
CA GLU A 449 -43.82 -30.65 21.63
C GLU A 449 -43.81 -29.51 22.65
N ILE A 450 -43.17 -28.39 22.31
CA ILE A 450 -43.06 -27.21 23.17
C ILE A 450 -43.53 -26.02 22.37
N THR A 451 -44.49 -25.28 22.91
CA THR A 451 -44.90 -23.97 22.41
C THR A 451 -44.37 -22.89 23.34
N TYR A 452 -43.68 -21.88 22.82
CA TYR A 452 -43.08 -20.79 23.59
C TYR A 452 -43.24 -19.43 22.90
N VAL A 453 -43.06 -18.35 23.67
CA VAL A 453 -42.99 -16.95 23.19
C VAL A 453 -41.78 -16.26 23.83
N GLY A 454 -41.12 -15.37 23.09
CA GLY A 454 -39.94 -14.64 23.57
C GLY A 454 -38.65 -15.46 23.63
N GLY A 455 -37.60 -14.87 24.21
CA GLY A 455 -36.20 -15.32 24.15
C GLY A 455 -35.41 -14.58 23.05
N ASN A 456 -34.09 -14.53 23.17
CA ASN A 456 -33.20 -13.82 22.24
C ASN A 456 -32.22 -14.78 21.55
N TRP A 457 -32.23 -14.83 20.23
CA TRP A 457 -31.28 -15.58 19.42
C TRP A 457 -30.09 -14.68 19.05
N PRO A 458 -28.85 -15.20 19.07
CA PRO A 458 -27.72 -14.41 18.62
C PRO A 458 -27.84 -14.02 17.14
N PRO A 459 -27.45 -12.80 16.76
CA PRO A 459 -27.41 -12.39 15.35
C PRO A 459 -26.39 -13.21 14.56
N THR A 460 -26.61 -13.32 13.25
CA THR A 460 -25.62 -13.89 12.33
C THR A 460 -24.73 -12.77 11.79
N ALA A 461 -23.44 -12.83 12.11
CA ALA A 461 -22.44 -11.95 11.51
C ALA A 461 -22.06 -12.43 10.10
N ASP A 462 -21.84 -11.48 9.19
CA ASP A 462 -21.25 -11.69 7.86
C ASP A 462 -20.23 -10.59 7.65
N ALA A 463 -18.93 -10.94 7.60
CA ALA A 463 -17.81 -10.02 7.46
C ALA A 463 -17.47 -9.70 5.99
N GLY A 464 -18.20 -10.29 5.03
CA GLY A 464 -17.96 -10.14 3.61
C GLY A 464 -16.91 -11.13 3.05
N GLN A 465 -16.55 -10.96 1.78
CA GLN A 465 -15.52 -11.77 1.13
C GLN A 465 -14.11 -11.24 1.40
N ASP A 466 -13.12 -12.14 1.37
CA ASP A 466 -11.71 -11.79 1.41
C ASP A 466 -11.36 -10.76 0.33
N GLN A 467 -10.48 -9.82 0.67
CA GLN A 467 -10.13 -8.68 -0.18
C GLN A 467 -8.63 -8.69 -0.53
N GLU A 468 -8.31 -8.42 -1.80
CA GLU A 468 -6.96 -8.05 -2.23
C GLU A 468 -6.96 -6.58 -2.66
N VAL A 469 -6.11 -5.76 -2.03
CA VAL A 469 -6.03 -4.33 -2.27
C VAL A 469 -4.59 -3.95 -2.58
N VAL A 470 -4.39 -2.99 -3.48
CA VAL A 470 -3.05 -2.49 -3.84
C VAL A 470 -2.84 -1.13 -3.19
N ASP A 471 -1.75 -0.98 -2.44
CA ASP A 471 -1.26 0.31 -1.93
C ASP A 471 -0.91 1.23 -3.10
N SER A 472 -1.86 2.03 -3.54
CA SER A 472 -1.79 2.69 -4.84
C SER A 472 -0.87 3.92 -4.84
N ASP A 473 -0.63 4.51 -3.67
CA ASP A 473 0.23 5.67 -3.49
C ASP A 473 1.60 5.33 -2.89
N ASP A 474 1.87 4.03 -2.73
CA ASP A 474 3.14 3.47 -2.26
C ASP A 474 3.46 3.93 -0.83
N ASN A 475 2.48 4.31 0.00
CA ASN A 475 2.78 4.92 1.30
C ASN A 475 3.08 3.89 2.43
N GLY A 476 2.85 2.61 2.19
CA GLY A 476 3.00 1.50 3.13
C GLY A 476 1.70 1.09 3.86
N VAL A 477 0.60 1.81 3.64
CA VAL A 477 -0.74 1.54 4.18
C VAL A 477 -1.81 1.84 3.12
N GLU A 478 -2.93 1.12 3.15
CA GLU A 478 -4.05 1.36 2.23
C GLU A 478 -5.38 1.39 2.99
N ASN A 479 -6.30 2.24 2.52
CA ASN A 479 -7.63 2.37 3.08
C ASN A 479 -8.54 1.28 2.51
N VAL A 480 -8.94 0.34 3.35
CA VAL A 480 -9.83 -0.76 2.98
C VAL A 480 -11.21 -0.54 3.57
N THR A 481 -12.24 -0.69 2.74
CA THR A 481 -13.63 -0.63 3.20
C THR A 481 -14.12 -2.03 3.53
N LEU A 482 -14.53 -2.23 4.77
CA LEU A 482 -15.10 -3.48 5.25
C LEU A 482 -16.62 -3.43 5.03
N ASP A 483 -17.24 -4.59 4.82
CA ASP A 483 -18.68 -4.68 4.58
C ASP A 483 -19.33 -5.78 5.44
N GLY A 484 -19.92 -5.34 6.54
CA GLY A 484 -20.69 -6.16 7.46
C GLY A 484 -22.20 -6.13 7.20
N THR A 485 -22.65 -5.50 6.11
CA THR A 485 -24.09 -5.27 5.87
C THR A 485 -24.89 -6.54 5.57
N GLY A 486 -24.21 -7.64 5.27
CA GLY A 486 -24.82 -8.97 5.18
C GLY A 486 -25.28 -9.55 6.53
N SER A 487 -24.86 -8.96 7.64
CA SER A 487 -25.24 -9.42 8.99
C SER A 487 -26.72 -9.17 9.26
N TYR A 488 -27.39 -10.13 9.90
CA TYR A 488 -28.82 -10.04 10.20
C TYR A 488 -29.20 -10.70 11.53
N ASP A 489 -30.31 -10.25 12.11
CA ASP A 489 -30.96 -10.91 13.23
C ASP A 489 -32.18 -11.70 12.75
N GLN A 490 -32.39 -12.88 13.32
CA GLN A 490 -33.52 -13.75 12.96
C GLN A 490 -34.76 -13.49 13.82
N ASP A 491 -34.62 -12.73 14.91
CA ASP A 491 -35.72 -12.42 15.82
C ASP A 491 -36.62 -11.32 15.27
N ALA A 492 -37.91 -11.63 15.17
CA ALA A 492 -38.88 -10.72 14.61
C ALA A 492 -39.02 -9.47 15.49
N GLY A 493 -38.57 -8.32 14.97
CA GLY A 493 -38.57 -7.04 15.68
C GLY A 493 -37.28 -6.75 16.45
N ASP A 494 -36.27 -7.63 16.38
CA ASP A 494 -34.92 -7.37 16.84
C ASP A 494 -34.06 -6.79 15.71
N SER A 495 -33.07 -5.97 16.07
CA SER A 495 -32.18 -5.30 15.15
C SER A 495 -30.76 -5.29 15.69
N ILE A 496 -29.78 -5.47 14.80
CA ILE A 496 -28.38 -5.29 15.15
C ILE A 496 -28.14 -3.83 15.51
N ILE A 497 -27.67 -3.58 16.75
CA ILE A 497 -27.38 -2.23 17.26
C ILE A 497 -25.88 -1.92 17.29
N SER A 498 -25.01 -2.92 17.13
CA SER A 498 -23.56 -2.74 17.18
C SER A 498 -22.83 -3.59 16.16
N TYR A 499 -21.79 -3.00 15.57
CA TYR A 499 -20.81 -3.64 14.69
C TYR A 499 -19.42 -3.22 15.18
N VAL A 500 -18.59 -4.18 15.57
CA VAL A 500 -17.22 -3.95 16.04
C VAL A 500 -16.26 -4.81 15.24
N TRP A 501 -15.27 -4.18 14.62
CA TRP A 501 -14.21 -4.86 13.89
C TRP A 501 -12.95 -4.88 14.74
N THR A 502 -12.31 -6.04 14.82
CA THR A 502 -11.08 -6.26 15.59
C THR A 502 -10.00 -6.93 14.76
N GLU A 503 -8.76 -6.62 15.06
CA GLU A 503 -7.57 -7.34 14.59
C GLU A 503 -6.81 -7.84 15.83
N ASP A 504 -6.48 -9.12 15.89
CA ASP A 504 -5.88 -9.76 17.08
C ASP A 504 -6.62 -9.46 18.39
N GLY A 505 -7.96 -9.34 18.31
CA GLY A 505 -8.84 -9.00 19.44
C GLY A 505 -8.83 -7.53 19.87
N THR A 506 -8.08 -6.66 19.17
CA THR A 506 -8.05 -5.21 19.42
C THR A 506 -9.05 -4.49 18.48
N PRO A 507 -9.98 -3.67 19.00
CA PRO A 507 -10.92 -2.91 18.15
C PRO A 507 -10.20 -1.91 17.24
N ILE A 508 -10.48 -1.99 15.93
CA ILE A 508 -9.92 -1.11 14.90
C ILE A 508 -10.98 -0.21 14.25
N ALA A 509 -12.25 -0.62 14.24
CA ALA A 509 -13.35 0.18 13.70
C ALA A 509 -14.73 -0.25 14.25
N THR A 510 -15.72 0.61 14.04
CA THR A 510 -17.13 0.36 14.36
C THR A 510 -18.04 0.77 13.20
N GLY A 511 -19.19 0.11 13.07
CA GLY A 511 -20.16 0.35 12.01
C GLY A 511 -20.21 -0.79 11.00
N ALA A 512 -21.27 -0.82 10.19
CA ALA A 512 -21.48 -1.88 9.20
C ALA A 512 -20.54 -1.74 7.98
N THR A 513 -20.18 -0.52 7.59
CA THR A 513 -19.28 -0.27 6.44
C THR A 513 -18.11 0.68 6.75
N PRO A 514 -17.27 0.38 7.75
CA PRO A 514 -16.16 1.26 8.10
C PRO A 514 -15.02 1.16 7.09
N THR A 515 -14.22 2.22 7.01
CA THR A 515 -12.94 2.22 6.32
C THR A 515 -11.81 2.17 7.35
N VAL A 516 -10.86 1.25 7.17
CA VAL A 516 -9.68 1.06 8.02
C VAL A 516 -8.40 1.22 7.20
N ALA A 517 -7.37 1.81 7.79
CA ALA A 517 -6.05 1.86 7.18
C ALA A 517 -5.26 0.63 7.61
N LEU A 518 -4.93 -0.24 6.66
CA LEU A 518 -4.19 -1.47 6.90
C LEU A 518 -2.79 -1.36 6.31
N ALA A 519 -1.81 -1.90 6.99
CA ALA A 519 -0.44 -1.95 6.47
C ALA A 519 -0.34 -2.97 5.33
N LEU A 520 0.81 -3.01 4.67
CA LEU A 520 1.11 -4.08 3.71
C LEU A 520 1.17 -5.44 4.42
N GLY A 521 0.61 -6.45 3.76
CA GLY A 521 0.52 -7.81 4.28
C GLY A 521 -0.92 -8.31 4.35
N THR A 522 -1.09 -9.51 4.92
CA THR A 522 -2.40 -10.14 5.14
C THR A 522 -2.87 -9.86 6.56
N HIS A 523 -4.08 -9.33 6.67
CA HIS A 523 -4.77 -8.97 7.91
C HIS A 523 -6.02 -9.82 8.07
N THR A 524 -6.13 -10.59 9.15
CA THR A 524 -7.36 -11.34 9.48
C THR A 524 -8.21 -10.52 10.44
N LEU A 525 -9.33 -9.99 9.94
CA LEU A 525 -10.21 -9.10 10.68
C LEU A 525 -11.44 -9.85 11.17
N THR A 526 -11.81 -9.67 12.44
CA THR A 526 -13.02 -10.26 13.03
C THR A 526 -14.11 -9.22 13.20
N LEU A 527 -15.27 -9.43 12.58
CA LEU A 527 -16.51 -8.70 12.84
C LEU A 527 -17.23 -9.32 14.04
N THR A 528 -17.66 -8.51 14.99
CA THR A 528 -18.60 -8.86 16.06
C THR A 528 -19.84 -7.98 15.93
N VAL A 529 -21.01 -8.58 15.82
CA VAL A 529 -22.31 -7.87 15.82
C VAL A 529 -23.08 -8.15 17.11
N THR A 530 -23.83 -7.17 17.59
CA THR A 530 -24.66 -7.28 18.81
C THR A 530 -26.07 -6.80 18.53
N ASP A 531 -27.06 -7.59 18.91
CA ASP A 531 -28.49 -7.27 18.77
C ASP A 531 -29.00 -6.34 19.89
N ALA A 532 -30.27 -5.92 19.81
CA ALA A 532 -30.84 -4.95 20.75
C ALA A 532 -31.02 -5.51 22.17
N PHE A 533 -31.00 -6.83 22.33
CA PHE A 533 -31.15 -7.54 23.61
C PHE A 533 -29.80 -8.07 24.15
N GLY A 534 -28.70 -7.81 23.44
CA GLY A 534 -27.33 -8.02 23.88
C GLY A 534 -26.71 -9.37 23.52
N ALA A 535 -27.32 -10.21 22.65
CA ALA A 535 -26.62 -11.38 22.14
C ALA A 535 -25.70 -11.00 20.96
N ILE A 536 -24.68 -11.84 20.72
CA ILE A 536 -23.56 -11.52 19.83
C ILE A 536 -23.30 -12.62 18.78
N GLY A 537 -22.95 -12.19 17.57
CA GLY A 537 -22.47 -13.04 16.48
C GLY A 537 -21.09 -12.58 16.01
N THR A 538 -20.28 -13.50 15.47
CA THR A 538 -18.93 -13.18 14.96
C THR A 538 -18.63 -13.85 13.63
N ASP A 539 -17.87 -13.16 12.77
CA ASP A 539 -17.36 -13.69 11.50
C ASP A 539 -15.99 -13.05 11.15
N THR A 540 -15.24 -13.63 10.21
CA THR A 540 -13.88 -13.17 9.85
C THR A 540 -13.71 -12.92 8.35
N VAL A 541 -12.86 -11.95 7.99
CA VAL A 541 -12.44 -11.66 6.61
C VAL A 541 -10.92 -11.48 6.53
N ASP A 542 -10.29 -12.07 5.53
CA ASP A 542 -8.87 -11.84 5.24
C ASP A 542 -8.71 -10.69 4.23
N VAL A 543 -7.89 -9.71 4.58
CA VAL A 543 -7.56 -8.57 3.71
C VAL A 543 -6.06 -8.58 3.43
N THR A 544 -5.67 -8.76 2.17
CA THR A 544 -4.27 -8.69 1.75
C THR A 544 -4.00 -7.37 1.03
N VAL A 545 -3.19 -6.51 1.65
CA VAL A 545 -2.68 -5.28 1.03
C VAL A 545 -1.33 -5.57 0.39
N THR A 546 -1.22 -5.34 -0.91
CA THR A 546 -0.03 -5.64 -1.71
C THR A 546 0.58 -4.37 -2.28
N TRP A 547 1.87 -4.45 -2.60
CA TRP A 547 2.56 -3.36 -3.29
C TRP A 547 2.09 -3.23 -4.75
N PRO A 548 2.15 -2.01 -5.31
CA PRO A 548 1.98 -1.79 -6.73
C PRO A 548 3.12 -2.45 -7.53
N ILE A 549 2.80 -2.89 -8.76
CA ILE A 549 3.76 -3.44 -9.71
C ILE A 549 4.01 -2.39 -10.80
N TYR A 550 5.26 -1.97 -10.93
CA TYR A 550 5.68 -0.99 -11.91
C TYR A 550 6.49 -1.63 -13.04
N SER A 551 6.43 -1.04 -14.23
CA SER A 551 7.35 -1.37 -15.35
C SER A 551 8.71 -0.68 -15.22
N THR A 552 8.82 0.30 -14.32
CA THR A 552 10.06 1.05 -14.08
C THR A 552 10.25 1.28 -12.59
N TYR A 553 11.43 0.93 -12.09
CA TYR A 553 11.84 1.15 -10.71
C TYR A 553 13.08 2.05 -10.65
N TYR A 554 13.27 2.75 -9.54
CA TYR A 554 14.34 3.71 -9.33
C TYR A 554 15.21 3.32 -8.14
N VAL A 555 16.54 3.45 -8.27
CA VAL A 555 17.52 3.13 -7.22
C VAL A 555 18.39 4.34 -6.90
N ASP A 556 18.43 4.76 -5.63
CA ASP A 556 19.30 5.80 -5.08
C ASP A 556 19.97 5.27 -3.82
N PHE A 557 21.18 4.75 -3.95
CA PHE A 557 21.92 4.14 -2.84
C PHE A 557 22.15 5.07 -1.64
N ASP A 558 22.28 6.37 -1.88
CA ASP A 558 22.62 7.33 -0.83
C ASP A 558 21.38 7.84 -0.08
N ASN A 559 20.23 7.95 -0.73
CA ASN A 559 19.02 8.58 -0.16
C ASN A 559 17.73 7.77 -0.30
N GLY A 560 17.77 6.62 -0.98
CA GLY A 560 16.65 5.70 -1.13
C GLY A 560 16.36 4.93 0.15
N SER A 561 15.27 4.17 0.13
CA SER A 561 14.90 3.24 1.19
C SER A 561 14.29 1.98 0.58
N ASP A 562 14.70 0.82 1.07
CA ASP A 562 14.12 -0.46 0.66
C ASP A 562 12.66 -0.63 1.14
N SER A 563 12.20 0.24 2.05
CA SER A 563 10.79 0.32 2.46
C SER A 563 9.92 1.08 1.47
N HIS A 564 10.48 1.61 0.38
CA HIS A 564 9.72 2.24 -0.68
C HIS A 564 9.30 1.19 -1.73
N GLY A 565 8.26 1.46 -2.51
CA GLY A 565 7.82 0.62 -3.63
C GLY A 565 8.61 0.83 -4.91
N GLY A 566 9.44 1.87 -4.99
CA GLY A 566 10.41 2.05 -6.07
C GLY A 566 9.86 2.67 -7.36
N GLY A 567 8.55 2.93 -7.45
CA GLY A 567 7.90 3.39 -8.69
C GLY A 567 8.15 4.83 -9.11
N SER A 568 8.87 5.61 -8.30
CA SER A 568 9.22 7.00 -8.63
C SER A 568 10.58 7.41 -8.07
N PRO A 569 11.25 8.44 -8.65
CA PRO A 569 12.50 8.99 -8.10
C PRO A 569 12.44 9.43 -6.64
N ALA A 570 11.27 9.91 -6.17
CA ALA A 570 11.08 10.36 -4.79
C ALA A 570 10.94 9.20 -3.80
N ARG A 571 10.57 8.01 -4.31
CA ARG A 571 10.41 6.77 -3.55
C ARG A 571 11.33 5.69 -4.11
N ALA A 572 12.56 6.06 -4.43
CA ALA A 572 13.57 5.14 -4.93
C ALA A 572 14.01 4.15 -3.84
N TRP A 573 14.38 2.95 -4.27
CA TRP A 573 15.02 1.95 -3.41
C TRP A 573 16.44 2.36 -3.06
N GLN A 574 16.92 1.86 -1.91
CA GLN A 574 18.34 2.00 -1.57
C GLN A 574 19.16 0.95 -2.34
N HIS A 575 18.66 -0.29 -2.36
CA HIS A 575 19.31 -1.40 -3.03
C HIS A 575 18.49 -1.89 -4.24
N CYS A 576 19.21 -2.33 -5.27
CA CYS A 576 18.61 -2.99 -6.42
C CYS A 576 18.22 -4.44 -6.06
N PRO A 577 17.14 -4.99 -6.64
CA PRO A 577 16.92 -6.44 -6.67
C PRO A 577 18.18 -7.17 -7.14
N GLY A 578 18.58 -8.19 -6.39
CA GLY A 578 19.84 -8.93 -6.61
C GLY A 578 21.03 -8.43 -5.78
N ASP A 579 20.92 -7.31 -5.07
CA ASP A 579 21.90 -6.94 -4.04
C ASP A 579 21.70 -7.78 -2.77
N PRO A 580 22.74 -8.38 -2.18
CA PRO A 580 22.60 -9.17 -0.95
C PRO A 580 22.17 -8.35 0.27
N ASN A 581 22.27 -7.02 0.23
CA ASN A 581 21.79 -6.13 1.28
C ASN A 581 20.39 -5.58 1.01
N ALA A 582 19.77 -5.92 -0.13
CA ALA A 582 18.39 -5.55 -0.39
C ALA A 582 17.48 -6.18 0.68
N THR A 583 16.57 -5.38 1.22
CA THR A 583 15.57 -5.80 2.19
C THR A 583 14.17 -5.45 1.69
N MET A 584 13.11 -5.88 2.40
CA MET A 584 11.73 -5.48 2.12
C MET A 584 11.36 -5.61 0.62
N ARG A 585 10.93 -4.52 -0.03
CA ARG A 585 10.37 -4.59 -1.39
C ARG A 585 11.37 -5.05 -2.46
N PRO A 586 12.58 -4.47 -2.62
CA PRO A 586 13.51 -4.95 -3.64
C PRO A 586 13.93 -6.41 -3.44
N ALA A 587 13.99 -6.90 -2.19
CA ALA A 587 14.23 -8.31 -1.90
C ALA A 587 13.05 -9.21 -2.32
N GLU A 588 11.82 -8.81 -1.98
CA GLU A 588 10.60 -9.51 -2.39
C GLU A 588 10.48 -9.59 -3.92
N VAL A 589 10.76 -8.48 -4.63
CA VAL A 589 10.77 -8.43 -6.10
C VAL A 589 11.82 -9.38 -6.68
N ALA A 590 12.97 -9.53 -6.03
CA ALA A 590 13.97 -10.52 -6.44
C ALA A 590 13.49 -11.96 -6.23
N GLU A 591 12.80 -12.25 -5.12
CA GLU A 591 12.26 -13.59 -4.80
C GLU A 591 11.09 -14.01 -5.70
N LEU A 592 10.17 -13.09 -6.01
CA LEU A 592 9.04 -13.33 -6.89
C LEU A 592 9.42 -13.41 -8.38
N GLY A 593 10.62 -12.92 -8.71
CA GLY A 593 11.12 -12.79 -10.07
C GLY A 593 10.74 -11.45 -10.69
N VAL A 594 11.74 -10.75 -11.22
CA VAL A 594 11.54 -9.48 -11.92
C VAL A 594 10.77 -9.72 -13.22
N ALA A 595 9.66 -9.00 -13.40
CA ALA A 595 8.80 -9.16 -14.57
C ALA A 595 9.54 -8.81 -15.88
N PRO A 596 9.40 -9.59 -16.97
CA PRO A 596 9.95 -9.22 -18.27
C PRO A 596 9.49 -7.83 -18.73
N GLY A 597 10.41 -7.07 -19.33
CA GLY A 597 10.17 -5.67 -19.75
C GLY A 597 10.41 -4.63 -18.65
N THR A 598 10.76 -5.06 -17.43
CA THR A 598 11.08 -4.13 -16.32
C THR A 598 12.36 -3.34 -16.61
N THR A 599 12.34 -2.03 -16.34
CA THR A 599 13.53 -1.17 -16.33
C THR A 599 13.86 -0.74 -14.90
N ILE A 600 15.10 -0.94 -14.46
CA ILE A 600 15.62 -0.46 -13.18
C ILE A 600 16.61 0.66 -13.47
N ILE A 601 16.28 1.89 -13.08
CA ILE A 601 17.09 3.09 -13.34
C ILE A 601 17.86 3.45 -12.07
N PHE A 602 19.19 3.39 -12.15
CA PHE A 602 20.07 3.88 -11.11
C PHE A 602 20.22 5.40 -11.22
N LYS A 603 20.19 6.11 -10.09
CA LYS A 603 20.39 7.56 -10.05
C LYS A 603 21.76 7.95 -10.61
N GLY A 604 21.77 8.85 -11.59
CA GLY A 604 22.99 9.42 -12.15
C GLY A 604 23.85 10.11 -11.10
N GLY A 605 25.15 9.78 -11.09
CA GLY A 605 26.14 10.33 -10.15
C GLY A 605 26.14 9.65 -8.78
N VAL A 606 25.25 8.69 -8.52
CA VAL A 606 25.28 7.90 -7.28
C VAL A 606 26.46 6.95 -7.28
N HIS A 607 27.11 6.78 -6.12
CA HIS A 607 28.07 5.71 -5.90
C HIS A 607 27.35 4.53 -5.27
N TYR A 608 26.81 3.64 -6.11
CA TYR A 608 26.21 2.40 -5.70
C TYR A 608 27.28 1.43 -5.20
N ARG A 609 27.35 1.23 -3.87
CA ARG A 609 28.37 0.41 -3.21
C ARG A 609 27.82 -0.98 -2.86
N GLY A 610 27.39 -1.69 -3.89
CA GLY A 610 26.83 -3.04 -3.78
C GLY A 610 27.30 -3.94 -4.91
N SER A 611 27.12 -5.25 -4.73
CA SER A 611 27.36 -6.28 -5.76
C SER A 611 26.01 -6.90 -6.12
N LEU A 612 25.75 -7.12 -7.40
CA LEU A 612 24.45 -7.59 -7.89
C LEU A 612 24.55 -9.03 -8.39
N THR A 613 23.66 -9.90 -7.93
CA THR A 613 23.43 -11.23 -8.51
C THR A 613 22.07 -11.23 -9.19
N LEU A 614 22.08 -11.24 -10.53
CA LEU A 614 20.89 -11.19 -11.36
C LEU A 614 20.37 -12.61 -11.54
N ASN A 615 19.42 -13.02 -10.70
CA ASN A 615 18.69 -14.28 -10.87
C ASN A 615 17.35 -14.02 -11.58
N MET A 616 17.40 -13.36 -12.74
CA MET A 616 16.21 -12.91 -13.45
C MET A 616 16.40 -12.99 -14.96
N SER A 617 15.31 -13.25 -15.68
CA SER A 617 15.34 -13.32 -17.14
C SER A 617 14.16 -12.57 -17.74
N GLY A 618 14.42 -11.79 -18.77
CA GLY A 618 13.39 -11.21 -19.60
C GLY A 618 12.80 -12.24 -20.57
N SER A 619 12.13 -11.74 -21.59
CA SER A 619 11.66 -12.54 -22.72
C SER A 619 11.88 -11.81 -24.03
N ASP A 620 11.69 -12.51 -25.15
CA ASP A 620 11.80 -11.91 -26.47
C ASP A 620 10.87 -10.69 -26.61
N GLY A 621 11.43 -9.57 -27.10
CA GLY A 621 10.77 -8.27 -27.14
C GLY A 621 10.57 -7.56 -25.79
N ASN A 622 10.78 -8.22 -24.64
CA ASN A 622 10.58 -7.66 -23.29
C ASN A 622 11.80 -7.94 -22.40
N ARG A 623 12.92 -7.31 -22.75
CA ARG A 623 14.16 -7.40 -21.98
C ARG A 623 14.03 -6.73 -20.63
N ILE A 624 14.70 -7.26 -19.61
CA ILE A 624 14.93 -6.54 -18.37
C ILE A 624 16.11 -5.59 -18.59
N VAL A 625 15.98 -4.33 -18.18
CA VAL A 625 17.00 -3.29 -18.41
C VAL A 625 17.50 -2.75 -17.08
N LEU A 626 18.82 -2.81 -16.84
CA LEU A 626 19.48 -2.06 -15.78
C LEU A 626 20.16 -0.85 -16.44
N ASP A 627 19.62 0.32 -16.16
CA ASP A 627 19.99 1.58 -16.80
C ASP A 627 20.73 2.49 -15.83
N GLY A 628 21.95 2.89 -16.20
CA GLY A 628 22.78 3.82 -15.45
C GLY A 628 22.45 5.29 -15.67
N ASN A 629 21.17 5.63 -15.90
CA ASN A 629 20.66 6.97 -16.21
C ASN A 629 21.02 7.48 -17.61
N THR A 630 20.85 6.64 -18.65
CA THR A 630 21.14 7.02 -20.04
C THR A 630 20.25 8.17 -20.54
N ALA A 631 19.01 8.25 -20.05
CA ALA A 631 18.08 9.34 -20.38
C ALA A 631 18.38 10.65 -19.63
N GLY A 632 19.22 10.62 -18.59
CA GLY A 632 19.54 11.81 -17.79
C GLY A 632 18.37 12.37 -16.98
N THR A 633 17.33 11.57 -16.72
CA THR A 633 16.09 12.02 -16.07
C THR A 633 16.10 11.86 -14.55
N PHE A 634 17.03 11.08 -13.99
CA PHE A 634 17.13 10.83 -12.56
C PHE A 634 18.58 10.98 -12.08
N GLY A 635 18.91 12.12 -11.48
CA GLY A 635 20.30 12.45 -11.10
C GLY A 635 21.07 13.13 -12.25
N THR A 636 22.40 13.12 -12.18
CA THR A 636 23.26 13.76 -13.20
C THR A 636 24.44 12.88 -13.56
N GLY A 637 24.65 12.66 -14.85
CA GLY A 637 25.68 11.75 -15.36
C GLY A 637 25.33 10.27 -15.16
N PRO A 638 26.26 9.37 -15.47
CA PRO A 638 26.09 7.93 -15.27
C PRO A 638 26.04 7.55 -13.78
N ALA A 639 25.32 6.48 -13.45
CA ALA A 639 25.44 5.83 -12.15
C ALA A 639 26.78 5.08 -12.02
N ILE A 640 27.34 5.03 -10.82
CA ILE A 640 28.67 4.46 -10.55
C ILE A 640 28.51 3.26 -9.61
N LEU A 641 28.70 2.05 -10.13
CA LEU A 641 28.92 0.86 -9.30
C LEU A 641 30.37 0.91 -8.81
N ASP A 642 30.55 1.13 -7.50
CA ASP A 642 31.84 1.38 -6.89
C ASP A 642 32.23 0.25 -5.93
N GLY A 643 33.26 -0.50 -6.31
CA GLY A 643 33.79 -1.61 -5.51
C GLY A 643 34.58 -1.16 -4.28
N SER A 644 34.72 0.14 -4.02
CA SER A 644 35.55 0.70 -2.95
C SER A 644 34.78 1.45 -1.86
N GLU A 645 35.42 1.56 -0.69
CA GLU A 645 34.96 2.35 0.45
C GLU A 645 35.94 3.49 0.76
N PRO A 646 35.47 4.64 1.26
CA PRO A 646 36.34 5.68 1.82
C PRO A 646 37.23 5.14 2.94
N LEU A 647 38.54 5.34 2.82
CA LEU A 647 39.53 5.01 3.84
C LEU A 647 39.97 6.30 4.54
N THR A 648 39.56 6.48 5.80
CA THR A 648 39.75 7.71 6.57
C THR A 648 40.60 7.48 7.82
N GLY A 649 40.90 8.55 8.56
CA GLY A 649 41.63 8.45 9.84
C GLY A 649 43.14 8.29 9.66
N TRP A 650 43.69 8.85 8.59
CA TRP A 650 45.12 8.76 8.29
C TRP A 650 45.97 9.49 9.33
N MET A 651 47.02 8.84 9.79
CA MET A 651 48.00 9.37 10.74
C MET A 651 49.38 9.40 10.10
N GLN A 652 50.09 10.53 10.22
CA GLN A 652 51.45 10.63 9.71
C GLN A 652 52.40 9.82 10.60
N CYS A 653 53.27 9.03 10.00
CA CYS A 653 54.34 8.36 10.74
C CYS A 653 55.26 9.40 11.39
N THR A 654 55.50 9.23 12.69
CA THR A 654 56.29 10.14 13.53
C THR A 654 57.74 9.71 13.67
N SER A 655 58.06 8.46 13.30
CA SER A 655 59.42 7.91 13.36
C SER A 655 59.62 6.81 12.33
N ALA A 656 60.88 6.51 12.02
CA ALA A 656 61.24 5.37 11.17
C ALA A 656 60.68 4.06 11.72
N ALA A 657 60.69 3.84 13.04
CA ALA A 657 60.18 2.62 13.67
C ALA A 657 58.68 2.38 13.40
N GLU A 658 57.87 3.45 13.35
CA GLU A 658 56.43 3.39 13.03
C GLU A 658 56.17 3.06 11.54
N ALA A 659 57.14 3.38 10.69
CA ALA A 659 57.19 3.00 9.28
C ALA A 659 58.07 1.76 9.04
N GLY A 660 58.17 0.84 10.00
CA GLY A 660 58.92 -0.41 9.83
C GLY A 660 60.43 -0.23 9.61
N GLY A 661 61.00 0.87 10.07
CA GLY A 661 62.40 1.24 9.83
C GLY A 661 62.64 2.03 8.52
N ASN A 662 61.59 2.33 7.74
CA ASN A 662 61.72 3.07 6.49
C ASN A 662 62.24 4.52 6.74
N PRO A 663 63.33 4.96 6.08
CA PRO A 663 63.88 6.30 6.25
C PRO A 663 62.97 7.42 5.74
N ASN A 664 62.00 7.11 4.87
CA ASN A 664 61.04 8.05 4.30
C ASN A 664 59.81 8.28 5.20
N TYR A 665 59.83 7.82 6.45
CA TYR A 665 58.68 7.88 7.38
C TYR A 665 57.96 9.24 7.41
N ALA A 666 58.68 10.36 7.26
CA ALA A 666 58.08 11.69 7.29
C ALA A 666 57.07 11.94 6.14
N ASN A 667 57.14 11.18 5.05
CA ASN A 667 56.20 11.25 3.93
C ASN A 667 55.11 10.17 3.97
N ILE A 668 55.24 9.20 4.90
CA ILE A 668 54.36 8.03 4.97
C ILE A 668 53.27 8.29 6.01
N TRP A 669 52.06 7.95 5.63
CA TRP A 669 50.87 7.98 6.47
C TRP A 669 50.33 6.57 6.63
N TYR A 670 49.56 6.30 7.68
CA TYR A 670 48.87 5.03 7.84
C TYR A 670 47.41 5.19 8.28
N ALA A 671 46.58 4.24 7.87
CA ALA A 671 45.16 4.10 8.25
C ALA A 671 44.81 2.61 8.45
N TYR A 672 43.53 2.33 8.71
CA TYR A 672 43.04 0.97 8.97
C TYR A 672 41.94 0.60 7.98
N ALA A 673 42.23 -0.33 7.07
CA ALA A 673 41.27 -0.90 6.15
C ALA A 673 40.26 -1.80 6.88
N PRO A 674 39.01 -1.92 6.38
CA PRO A 674 37.99 -2.76 6.98
C PRO A 674 38.38 -4.24 7.10
N ALA A 675 37.70 -4.97 7.98
CA ALA A 675 37.94 -6.40 8.16
C ALA A 675 37.61 -7.20 6.90
N GLY A 676 38.42 -8.23 6.59
CA GLY A 676 38.26 -9.09 5.41
C GLY A 676 38.90 -8.55 4.13
N VAL A 677 39.43 -7.32 4.16
CA VAL A 677 40.18 -6.71 3.06
C VAL A 677 41.66 -7.08 3.16
N THR A 678 42.27 -7.54 2.06
CA THR A 678 43.69 -7.95 2.04
C THR A 678 44.45 -7.27 0.90
N ALA A 679 45.78 -7.34 0.91
CA ALA A 679 46.64 -6.90 -0.18
C ALA A 679 46.28 -7.59 -1.52
N TRP A 680 45.72 -8.80 -1.46
CA TRP A 680 45.36 -9.64 -2.61
C TRP A 680 44.02 -9.23 -3.23
N SER A 681 43.04 -8.94 -2.37
CA SER A 681 41.66 -8.64 -2.76
C SER A 681 41.34 -7.15 -2.88
N SER A 682 42.31 -6.25 -2.73
CA SER A 682 42.04 -4.80 -2.72
C SER A 682 43.09 -3.92 -3.36
N ASN A 683 42.67 -2.79 -3.95
CA ASN A 683 43.59 -1.73 -4.35
C ASN A 683 43.25 -0.40 -3.67
N LEU A 684 44.22 0.50 -3.61
CA LEU A 684 44.08 1.83 -3.02
C LEU A 684 44.03 2.91 -4.11
N TYR A 685 43.26 3.97 -3.88
CA TYR A 685 43.09 5.09 -4.80
C TYR A 685 43.10 6.42 -4.04
N GLU A 686 43.70 7.45 -4.60
CA GLU A 686 43.61 8.84 -4.11
C GLU A 686 43.09 9.74 -5.23
N ASN A 687 41.99 10.45 -4.99
CA ASN A 687 41.32 11.30 -5.99
C ASN A 687 41.09 10.57 -7.32
N ASP A 688 40.60 9.33 -7.22
CA ASP A 688 40.39 8.38 -8.32
C ASP A 688 41.67 7.95 -9.07
N SER A 689 42.86 8.41 -8.68
CA SER A 689 44.12 7.92 -9.21
C SER A 689 44.53 6.63 -8.50
N VAL A 690 44.96 5.63 -9.29
CA VAL A 690 45.49 4.37 -8.76
C VAL A 690 46.73 4.64 -7.91
N CYS A 691 46.75 4.08 -6.70
CA CYS A 691 47.98 3.86 -5.93
C CYS A 691 48.41 2.40 -6.12
N THR A 692 49.72 2.14 -6.01
CA THR A 692 50.31 0.83 -6.31
C THR A 692 51.04 0.28 -5.11
N MET A 693 51.00 -1.05 -4.91
CA MET A 693 51.79 -1.67 -3.85
C MET A 693 53.28 -1.44 -4.12
N ALA A 694 54.00 -1.00 -3.10
CA ALA A 694 55.44 -0.75 -3.20
C ALA A 694 56.17 -2.02 -3.65
N GLN A 695 57.09 -1.88 -4.61
CA GLN A 695 57.74 -2.99 -5.30
C GLN A 695 59.21 -2.70 -5.60
N ASP A 696 60.07 -3.71 -5.49
CA ASP A 696 61.43 -3.70 -6.00
C ASP A 696 61.62 -4.81 -7.04
N PRO A 697 62.05 -4.49 -8.28
CA PRO A 697 62.30 -3.13 -8.79
C PRO A 697 61.02 -2.33 -9.04
N ASN A 698 61.15 -1.02 -8.92
CA ASN A 698 60.12 -0.06 -9.27
C ASN A 698 59.75 -0.10 -10.76
N GLN A 699 58.46 0.05 -11.03
CA GLN A 699 57.92 0.07 -12.38
C GLN A 699 57.96 1.49 -12.97
N PRO A 700 58.26 1.65 -14.26
CA PRO A 700 58.27 2.96 -14.91
C PRO A 700 56.87 3.59 -15.05
N ASP A 701 55.84 2.75 -14.98
CA ASP A 701 54.43 3.13 -14.95
C ASP A 701 53.79 2.36 -13.80
N LEU A 702 53.34 3.07 -12.75
CA LEU A 702 52.85 2.47 -11.51
C LEU A 702 51.59 1.62 -11.73
N TRP A 703 50.83 1.84 -12.79
CA TRP A 703 49.68 0.99 -13.12
C TRP A 703 50.10 -0.44 -13.52
N LEU A 704 51.30 -0.61 -14.09
CA LEU A 704 51.77 -1.87 -14.64
C LEU A 704 52.74 -2.58 -13.69
N MET A 705 52.21 -3.44 -12.83
CA MET A 705 53.04 -4.14 -11.82
C MET A 705 53.91 -5.27 -12.39
N ASP A 706 53.48 -5.90 -13.48
CA ASP A 706 54.00 -7.19 -13.92
C ASP A 706 54.82 -7.12 -15.22
N LYS A 707 55.40 -5.96 -15.53
CA LYS A 707 56.30 -5.80 -16.69
C LYS A 707 57.61 -6.57 -16.47
N LEU A 708 57.69 -7.74 -17.09
CA LEU A 708 58.81 -8.68 -16.97
C LEU A 708 60.20 -8.08 -17.22
N SER A 709 60.34 -7.13 -18.15
CA SER A 709 61.65 -6.52 -18.45
C SER A 709 62.21 -5.64 -17.34
N CYS A 710 61.40 -5.31 -16.33
CA CYS A 710 61.79 -4.56 -15.15
C CYS A 710 62.16 -5.44 -13.96
N PHE A 711 61.88 -6.75 -14.00
CA PHE A 711 62.14 -7.66 -12.88
C PHE A 711 63.63 -8.01 -12.74
N HIS A 712 64.04 -8.41 -11.53
CA HIS A 712 65.37 -8.94 -11.28
C HIS A 712 65.57 -10.25 -12.03
N SER A 713 66.54 -10.31 -12.95
CA SER A 713 66.88 -11.55 -13.64
C SER A 713 67.72 -12.48 -12.74
N ILE A 714 67.34 -13.75 -12.67
CA ILE A 714 68.01 -14.73 -11.82
C ILE A 714 68.43 -15.99 -12.59
N PRO A 715 69.67 -16.50 -12.39
CA PRO A 715 70.10 -17.75 -13.02
C PRO A 715 69.23 -18.95 -12.63
N PRO A 716 69.04 -19.94 -13.52
CA PRO A 716 68.26 -21.15 -13.23
C PRO A 716 68.70 -21.90 -11.96
N ALA A 717 69.98 -21.87 -11.62
CA ALA A 717 70.54 -22.57 -10.46
C ALA A 717 70.16 -21.93 -9.12
N ASP A 718 69.78 -20.65 -9.12
CA ASP A 718 69.52 -19.85 -7.92
C ASP A 718 68.01 -19.62 -7.68
N MET A 719 67.15 -20.22 -8.50
CA MET A 719 65.70 -20.22 -8.33
C MET A 719 65.19 -21.67 -8.31
N THR A 720 64.49 -22.03 -7.24
CA THR A 720 63.83 -23.32 -7.09
C THR A 720 62.33 -23.12 -7.00
N THR A 721 61.58 -24.23 -6.94
CA THR A 721 60.13 -24.18 -6.75
C THR A 721 59.72 -23.56 -5.40
N THR A 722 60.63 -23.44 -4.43
CA THR A 722 60.33 -22.95 -3.07
C THR A 722 61.29 -21.86 -2.58
N SER A 723 62.26 -21.44 -3.38
CA SER A 723 63.24 -20.43 -2.94
C SER A 723 63.88 -19.65 -4.09
N VAL A 724 64.26 -18.41 -3.81
CA VAL A 724 65.16 -17.63 -4.66
C VAL A 724 66.37 -17.18 -3.86
N LYS A 725 67.55 -17.25 -4.46
CA LYS A 725 68.82 -16.83 -3.87
C LYS A 725 69.43 -15.70 -4.70
N ASP A 726 69.70 -14.56 -4.10
CA ASP A 726 70.28 -13.42 -4.82
C ASP A 726 71.08 -12.52 -3.89
N ALA A 727 72.40 -12.71 -3.85
CA ALA A 727 73.29 -11.91 -2.99
C ALA A 727 73.37 -10.43 -3.39
N THR A 728 72.90 -10.05 -4.59
CA THR A 728 72.95 -8.67 -5.06
C THR A 728 71.85 -7.85 -4.42
N HIS A 729 70.62 -8.38 -4.41
CA HIS A 729 69.42 -7.65 -3.97
C HIS A 729 68.91 -8.09 -2.59
N LEU A 730 69.19 -9.33 -2.17
CA LEU A 730 68.81 -9.90 -0.87
C LEU A 730 69.95 -9.81 0.16
N ASN A 731 70.52 -8.61 0.33
CA ASN A 731 71.74 -8.38 1.13
C ASN A 731 71.46 -7.81 2.55
N GLN A 732 70.20 -7.82 2.98
CA GLN A 732 69.80 -7.29 4.28
C GLN A 732 70.29 -8.19 5.42
N ALA A 733 70.65 -7.61 6.56
CA ALA A 733 71.22 -8.34 7.69
C ALA A 733 70.17 -8.91 8.65
N ASP A 734 68.95 -8.35 8.65
CA ASP A 734 67.86 -8.76 9.53
C ASP A 734 67.06 -9.92 8.89
N PRO A 735 66.97 -11.10 9.53
CA PRO A 735 66.16 -12.20 9.02
C PRO A 735 64.66 -11.88 8.94
N GLY A 736 64.16 -10.88 9.67
CA GLY A 736 62.77 -10.41 9.63
C GLY A 736 62.52 -9.28 8.63
N TYR A 737 63.52 -8.84 7.85
CA TYR A 737 63.39 -7.69 6.95
C TYR A 737 62.27 -7.85 5.90
N TRP A 738 61.97 -9.08 5.50
CA TRP A 738 60.94 -9.38 4.50
C TRP A 738 59.66 -9.95 5.11
N ASP A 739 59.46 -9.79 6.43
CA ASP A 739 58.25 -10.25 7.11
C ASP A 739 57.01 -9.51 6.56
N GLY A 740 55.99 -10.28 6.19
CA GLY A 740 54.75 -9.75 5.59
C GLY A 740 54.87 -9.34 4.12
N ALA A 741 56.06 -9.44 3.52
CA ALA A 741 56.27 -9.15 2.11
C ALA A 741 55.87 -10.32 1.19
N SER A 742 55.68 -10.01 -0.09
CA SER A 742 55.32 -10.96 -1.13
C SER A 742 56.30 -10.91 -2.30
N ILE A 743 56.33 -11.97 -3.11
CA ILE A 743 57.22 -12.12 -4.26
C ILE A 743 56.43 -12.51 -5.50
N MET A 744 56.77 -11.87 -6.62
CA MET A 744 56.33 -12.19 -7.98
C MET A 744 57.42 -12.98 -8.70
N LEU A 745 57.06 -14.07 -9.35
CA LEU A 745 57.99 -15.04 -9.94
C LEU A 745 57.56 -15.40 -11.36
N HIS A 746 58.45 -15.17 -12.33
CA HIS A 746 58.29 -15.67 -13.69
C HIS A 746 59.07 -16.98 -13.86
N VAL A 747 58.35 -18.09 -13.70
CA VAL A 747 58.90 -19.45 -13.70
C VAL A 747 58.28 -20.35 -14.76
N ILE A 748 57.09 -19.99 -15.26
CA ILE A 748 56.36 -20.70 -16.31
C ILE A 748 55.81 -19.68 -17.32
N PRO A 749 55.55 -20.08 -18.58
CA PRO A 749 55.05 -19.14 -19.59
C PRO A 749 53.71 -18.50 -19.20
N ASN A 750 53.49 -17.27 -19.66
CA ASN A 750 52.20 -16.59 -19.69
C ASN A 750 51.61 -16.16 -18.33
N VAL A 751 52.29 -16.43 -17.22
CA VAL A 751 51.78 -16.16 -15.87
C VAL A 751 52.90 -15.70 -14.94
N ILE A 752 52.63 -14.65 -14.16
CA ILE A 752 53.41 -14.33 -12.96
C ILE A 752 52.84 -15.09 -11.77
N ASN A 753 53.70 -15.83 -11.07
CA ASN A 753 53.34 -16.54 -9.85
C ASN A 753 53.55 -15.63 -8.64
N TYR A 754 52.48 -15.36 -7.90
CA TYR A 754 52.54 -14.55 -6.68
C TYR A 754 52.61 -15.45 -5.44
N ARG A 755 53.51 -15.13 -4.49
CA ARG A 755 53.66 -15.88 -3.24
C ARG A 755 53.93 -14.96 -2.07
N THR A 756 53.40 -15.28 -0.89
CA THR A 756 53.87 -14.69 0.37
C THR A 756 55.25 -15.26 0.71
N ILE A 757 56.16 -14.39 1.15
CA ILE A 757 57.49 -14.81 1.63
C ILE A 757 57.31 -15.48 3.00
N SER A 758 57.88 -16.68 3.15
CA SER A 758 57.78 -17.47 4.39
C SER A 758 58.97 -17.27 5.33
N SER A 759 60.17 -17.01 4.79
CA SER A 759 61.35 -16.68 5.59
C SER A 759 62.46 -16.07 4.73
N PHE A 760 63.38 -15.35 5.37
CA PHE A 760 64.61 -14.84 4.78
C PHE A 760 65.83 -15.34 5.57
N ASN A 761 66.79 -15.95 4.88
CA ASN A 761 68.08 -16.31 5.45
C ASN A 761 69.18 -15.33 4.99
N PRO A 762 69.65 -14.41 5.86
CA PRO A 762 70.68 -13.45 5.51
C PRO A 762 72.07 -14.08 5.33
N GLU A 763 72.34 -15.26 5.90
CA GLU A 763 73.63 -15.95 5.73
C GLU A 763 73.81 -16.51 4.31
N THR A 764 72.71 -16.84 3.64
CA THR A 764 72.70 -17.41 2.29
C THR A 764 72.05 -16.52 1.24
N ASN A 765 71.55 -15.34 1.62
CA ASN A 765 70.81 -14.40 0.78
C ASN A 765 69.61 -15.08 0.08
N THR A 766 68.83 -15.85 0.84
CA THR A 766 67.79 -16.73 0.30
C THR A 766 66.42 -16.39 0.88
N LEU A 767 65.44 -16.15 0.02
CA LEU A 767 64.03 -16.13 0.38
C LEU A 767 63.40 -17.50 0.16
N THR A 768 62.52 -17.92 1.05
CA THR A 768 61.71 -19.15 0.89
C THR A 768 60.22 -18.81 0.80
N TYR A 769 59.47 -19.55 0.00
CA TYR A 769 58.05 -19.36 -0.24
C TYR A 769 57.35 -20.70 -0.57
N ALA A 770 56.01 -20.69 -0.60
CA ALA A 770 55.22 -21.86 -0.96
C ALA A 770 55.45 -22.30 -2.43
N THR A 771 55.37 -23.61 -2.69
CA THR A 771 55.71 -24.23 -3.98
C THR A 771 55.08 -23.55 -5.20
N THR A 772 55.91 -23.31 -6.23
CA THR A 772 55.51 -22.81 -7.57
C THR A 772 55.57 -23.90 -8.63
N GLY A 773 55.22 -23.56 -9.88
CA GLY A 773 55.61 -24.35 -11.05
C GLY A 773 57.14 -24.47 -11.20
N SER A 774 57.59 -25.44 -11.98
CA SER A 774 59.01 -25.67 -12.25
C SER A 774 59.64 -24.46 -12.93
N PRO A 775 60.69 -23.85 -12.34
CA PRO A 775 61.46 -22.80 -13.01
C PRO A 775 62.04 -23.27 -14.34
N TYR A 776 62.28 -22.33 -15.24
CA TYR A 776 62.95 -22.57 -16.50
C TYR A 776 64.34 -23.19 -16.29
N ALA A 777 64.65 -24.22 -17.07
CA ALA A 777 65.96 -24.88 -17.02
C ALA A 777 66.97 -24.28 -18.02
N ASP A 778 66.47 -23.55 -19.01
CA ASP A 778 67.18 -23.12 -20.21
C ASP A 778 67.26 -21.59 -20.37
N ILE A 779 66.46 -20.84 -19.61
CA ILE A 779 66.51 -19.38 -19.54
C ILE A 779 66.53 -18.91 -18.08
N ASN A 780 67.05 -17.71 -17.83
CA ASN A 780 66.98 -17.09 -16.52
C ASN A 780 65.52 -16.92 -16.09
N GLY A 781 65.25 -17.17 -14.80
CA GLY A 781 64.02 -16.73 -14.17
C GLY A 781 64.02 -15.22 -13.96
N ALA A 782 62.88 -14.68 -13.54
CA ALA A 782 62.80 -13.29 -13.09
C ALA A 782 61.91 -13.17 -11.86
N TYR A 783 62.23 -12.22 -10.97
CA TYR A 783 61.42 -11.96 -9.78
C TYR A 783 61.35 -10.47 -9.40
N ALA A 784 60.33 -10.11 -8.65
CA ALA A 784 60.20 -8.83 -7.97
C ALA A 784 59.61 -9.05 -6.57
N ILE A 785 60.04 -8.27 -5.59
CA ILE A 785 59.48 -8.27 -4.24
C ILE A 785 58.48 -7.13 -4.15
N PHE A 786 57.32 -7.35 -3.55
CA PHE A 786 56.29 -6.33 -3.43
C PHE A 786 55.55 -6.42 -2.09
N ASN A 787 54.72 -5.42 -1.82
CA ASN A 787 53.93 -5.29 -0.60
C ASN A 787 54.82 -5.33 0.67
N SER A 788 55.83 -4.46 0.72
CA SER A 788 56.68 -4.31 1.90
C SER A 788 56.81 -2.85 2.29
N ILE A 789 56.72 -2.57 3.59
CA ILE A 789 56.88 -1.21 4.13
C ILE A 789 58.27 -0.63 3.84
N HIS A 790 59.27 -1.50 3.68
CA HIS A 790 60.64 -1.11 3.37
C HIS A 790 60.81 -0.59 1.94
N LEU A 791 59.86 -0.91 1.06
CA LEU A 791 59.92 -0.58 -0.37
C LEU A 791 59.23 0.74 -0.71
N ILE A 792 58.50 1.35 0.22
CA ILE A 792 57.85 2.66 -0.03
C ILE A 792 58.93 3.73 -0.18
N ASP A 793 59.21 4.14 -1.42
CA ASP A 793 60.31 5.06 -1.73
C ASP A 793 59.92 6.21 -2.68
N GLN A 794 58.70 6.22 -3.19
CA GLN A 794 58.16 7.31 -4.01
C GLN A 794 56.65 7.58 -3.76
N PRO A 795 56.14 8.78 -4.11
CA PRO A 795 54.71 9.09 -4.01
C PRO A 795 53.84 8.15 -4.85
N GLY A 796 52.68 7.76 -4.32
CA GLY A 796 51.73 6.83 -4.95
C GLY A 796 51.86 5.39 -4.50
N GLU A 797 52.85 5.07 -3.67
CA GLU A 797 53.11 3.71 -3.17
C GLU A 797 52.48 3.43 -1.81
N TYR A 798 52.01 2.20 -1.64
CA TYR A 798 51.47 1.74 -0.36
C TYR A 798 51.97 0.35 0.05
N TYR A 799 51.84 0.06 1.34
CA TYR A 799 52.02 -1.26 1.94
C TYR A 799 50.74 -1.65 2.68
N PHE A 800 50.25 -2.86 2.46
CA PHE A 800 49.07 -3.41 3.11
C PHE A 800 49.48 -4.59 3.99
N ASN A 801 49.28 -4.46 5.30
CA ASN A 801 49.57 -5.55 6.23
C ASN A 801 48.39 -6.53 6.32
N ASP A 802 48.57 -7.72 5.74
CA ASP A 802 47.58 -8.80 5.80
C ASP A 802 47.39 -9.39 7.20
N THR A 803 48.26 -9.06 8.17
CA THR A 803 48.04 -9.44 9.57
C THR A 803 46.94 -8.56 10.17
N PRO A 804 45.79 -9.11 10.59
CA PRO A 804 44.71 -8.32 11.15
C PRO A 804 45.05 -7.80 12.55
N GLU A 805 44.59 -6.60 12.84
CA GLU A 805 44.49 -6.06 14.19
C GLU A 805 43.47 -6.87 15.02
N VAL A 806 43.44 -6.66 16.34
CA VAL A 806 42.54 -7.40 17.25
C VAL A 806 41.05 -7.26 16.88
N ASN A 807 40.66 -6.14 16.28
CA ASN A 807 39.30 -5.87 15.81
C ASN A 807 39.03 -6.35 14.37
N GLY A 808 39.97 -7.05 13.75
CA GLY A 808 39.89 -7.55 12.38
C GLY A 808 40.29 -6.55 11.29
N THR A 809 40.51 -5.27 11.60
CA THR A 809 40.98 -4.28 10.60
C THR A 809 42.43 -4.51 10.20
N HIS A 810 42.85 -3.98 9.05
CA HIS A 810 44.20 -4.16 8.53
C HIS A 810 44.92 -2.82 8.42
N LYS A 811 46.16 -2.73 8.92
CA LYS A 811 46.94 -1.50 8.85
C LYS A 811 47.52 -1.30 7.45
N VAL A 812 47.33 -0.12 6.89
CA VAL A 812 47.79 0.25 5.53
C VAL A 812 48.64 1.51 5.63
N TRP A 813 49.81 1.52 4.99
CA TRP A 813 50.70 2.68 4.89
C TRP A 813 50.72 3.20 3.46
N LEU A 814 50.68 4.52 3.27
CA LEU A 814 50.67 5.19 1.97
C LEU A 814 51.67 6.34 2.00
N TRP A 815 52.49 6.47 0.95
CA TRP A 815 53.08 7.75 0.57
C TRP A 815 52.12 8.43 -0.42
N PRO A 816 51.36 9.46 -0.01
CA PRO A 816 50.31 10.05 -0.85
C PRO A 816 50.87 10.59 -2.17
N PRO A 817 50.24 10.32 -3.33
CA PRO A 817 50.67 10.88 -4.61
C PRO A 817 50.50 12.41 -4.64
N VAL A 818 49.44 12.95 -4.02
CA VAL A 818 49.29 14.39 -3.78
C VAL A 818 49.97 14.74 -2.46
N ALA A 819 51.04 15.55 -2.53
CA ALA A 819 51.78 15.97 -1.35
C ALA A 819 50.86 16.68 -0.31
N GLY A 820 50.77 16.14 0.90
CA GLY A 820 49.97 16.71 1.97
C GLY A 820 49.37 15.66 2.90
N ASN A 821 48.31 16.06 3.61
CA ASN A 821 47.56 15.17 4.50
C ASN A 821 46.50 14.41 3.67
N PRO A 822 46.54 13.07 3.58
CA PRO A 822 45.58 12.29 2.81
C PRO A 822 44.13 12.39 3.35
N ASN A 823 43.91 12.83 4.59
CA ASN A 823 42.56 13.13 5.09
C ASN A 823 41.88 14.32 4.39
N SER A 824 42.62 15.16 3.64
CA SER A 824 42.04 16.21 2.81
C SER A 824 41.83 15.77 1.35
N GLN A 825 42.09 14.50 1.04
CA GLN A 825 41.93 13.90 -0.27
C GLN A 825 40.86 12.80 -0.22
N SER A 826 40.34 12.40 -1.38
CA SER A 826 39.45 11.25 -1.48
C SER A 826 40.27 9.97 -1.59
N VAL A 827 40.58 9.35 -0.45
CA VAL A 827 41.29 8.06 -0.43
C VAL A 827 40.27 6.93 -0.28
N THR A 828 40.26 5.97 -1.21
CA THR A 828 39.36 4.80 -1.17
C THR A 828 40.13 3.49 -1.31
N VAL A 829 39.60 2.43 -0.70
CA VAL A 829 40.14 1.06 -0.78
C VAL A 829 39.08 0.12 -1.32
N SER A 830 39.41 -0.72 -2.29
CA SER A 830 38.50 -1.76 -2.79
C SER A 830 38.13 -2.72 -1.68
N THR A 831 36.85 -3.05 -1.57
CA THR A 831 36.32 -4.00 -0.58
C THR A 831 35.46 -5.09 -1.22
N ARG A 832 35.21 -5.01 -2.53
CA ARG A 832 34.29 -5.89 -3.26
C ARG A 832 34.99 -6.57 -4.45
N PRO A 833 34.74 -7.88 -4.66
CA PRO A 833 35.40 -8.63 -5.72
C PRO A 833 34.72 -8.58 -7.09
N GLN A 834 33.43 -8.29 -7.16
CA GLN A 834 32.62 -8.37 -8.39
C GLN A 834 31.48 -7.35 -8.37
N ALA A 835 31.18 -6.74 -9.52
CA ALA A 835 30.09 -5.79 -9.66
C ALA A 835 28.75 -6.47 -9.97
N ILE A 836 28.68 -7.27 -11.05
CA ILE A 836 27.44 -7.91 -11.51
C ILE A 836 27.72 -9.37 -11.89
N ASP A 837 26.97 -10.30 -11.30
CA ASP A 837 26.84 -11.68 -11.73
C ASP A 837 25.51 -11.87 -12.46
N ALA A 838 25.55 -12.09 -13.77
CA ALA A 838 24.41 -12.35 -14.65
C ALA A 838 24.48 -13.76 -15.26
N ASN A 839 25.11 -14.71 -14.55
CA ASN A 839 25.14 -16.10 -14.95
C ASN A 839 23.73 -16.66 -15.17
N GLU A 840 23.59 -17.52 -16.18
CA GLU A 840 22.36 -18.27 -16.51
C GLU A 840 21.13 -17.38 -16.79
N SER A 841 21.34 -16.07 -16.92
CA SER A 841 20.29 -15.10 -17.21
C SER A 841 20.08 -14.96 -18.70
N SER A 842 18.85 -14.60 -19.08
CA SER A 842 18.51 -14.34 -20.49
C SER A 842 17.74 -13.05 -20.70
N TYR A 843 17.90 -12.45 -21.89
CA TYR A 843 17.18 -11.23 -22.29
C TYR A 843 17.37 -10.05 -21.29
N ILE A 844 18.62 -9.80 -20.89
CA ILE A 844 19.01 -8.66 -20.05
C ILE A 844 19.72 -7.60 -20.91
N THR A 845 19.50 -6.32 -20.60
CA THR A 845 20.33 -5.21 -21.07
C THR A 845 20.96 -4.49 -19.87
N LEU A 846 22.28 -4.37 -19.86
CA LEU A 846 23.05 -3.59 -18.91
C LEU A 846 23.62 -2.38 -19.66
N GLN A 847 23.22 -1.16 -19.29
CA GLN A 847 23.58 0.02 -20.08
C GLN A 847 23.89 1.28 -19.28
N GLY A 848 24.82 2.09 -19.78
CA GLY A 848 25.11 3.42 -19.23
C GLY A 848 25.73 3.42 -17.83
N LEU A 849 26.31 2.32 -17.37
CA LEU A 849 26.88 2.19 -16.03
C LEU A 849 28.39 2.49 -16.04
N ILE A 850 28.88 3.15 -14.99
CA ILE A 850 30.32 3.15 -14.66
C ILE A 850 30.57 2.05 -13.64
N ILE A 851 31.42 1.08 -13.96
CA ILE A 851 31.83 0.00 -13.06
C ILE A 851 33.30 0.21 -12.71
N GLN A 852 33.59 0.48 -11.44
CA GLN A 852 34.93 0.88 -11.03
C GLN A 852 35.41 0.26 -9.72
N LYS A 853 36.74 0.15 -9.59
CA LYS A 853 37.45 -0.15 -8.34
C LYS A 853 37.06 -1.46 -7.65
N TYR A 854 36.49 -2.42 -8.38
CA TYR A 854 36.36 -3.79 -7.91
C TYR A 854 37.72 -4.50 -8.01
N ALA A 855 38.06 -5.26 -6.97
CA ALA A 855 39.33 -5.97 -6.90
C ALA A 855 39.13 -7.36 -6.32
N SER A 856 39.72 -8.37 -6.96
CA SER A 856 39.64 -9.75 -6.51
C SER A 856 40.96 -10.51 -6.66
N ASP A 857 40.99 -11.75 -6.17
CA ASP A 857 42.12 -12.66 -6.31
C ASP A 857 41.65 -14.04 -6.82
N SER A 858 42.61 -14.93 -7.11
CA SER A 858 42.29 -16.25 -7.66
C SER A 858 41.64 -17.24 -6.68
N SER A 859 41.33 -16.85 -5.44
CA SER A 859 40.50 -17.67 -4.57
C SER A 859 39.04 -17.68 -5.01
N SER A 860 38.61 -16.69 -5.81
CA SER A 860 37.19 -16.45 -6.05
C SER A 860 36.66 -16.82 -7.44
N TRP A 861 37.49 -17.13 -8.44
CA TRP A 861 37.06 -17.37 -9.85
C TRP A 861 36.09 -16.29 -10.40
N GLN A 862 36.13 -15.07 -9.85
CA GLN A 862 35.16 -14.01 -10.13
C GLN A 862 35.73 -12.95 -11.08
N CYS A 863 34.94 -12.59 -12.07
CA CYS A 863 35.09 -11.35 -12.85
C CYS A 863 34.91 -10.12 -11.94
N GLN A 864 35.70 -9.07 -12.15
CA GLN A 864 35.57 -7.84 -11.36
C GLN A 864 34.38 -6.99 -11.80
N GLY A 865 34.08 -6.99 -13.10
CA GLY A 865 32.96 -6.24 -13.67
C GLY A 865 31.72 -7.12 -13.81
N ILE A 866 31.42 -7.54 -15.05
CA ILE A 866 30.21 -8.31 -15.37
C ILE A 866 30.57 -9.75 -15.71
N GLN A 867 29.94 -10.68 -15.01
CA GLN A 867 30.02 -12.11 -15.25
C GLN A 867 28.74 -12.60 -15.92
N MET A 868 28.85 -13.42 -16.97
CA MET A 868 27.72 -13.84 -17.82
C MET A 868 27.89 -15.25 -18.38
N ARG A 869 28.26 -16.22 -17.54
CA ARG A 869 28.39 -17.63 -17.91
C ARG A 869 27.03 -18.26 -18.22
N ASP A 870 26.98 -19.12 -19.23
CA ASP A 870 25.78 -19.83 -19.68
C ASP A 870 24.59 -18.88 -19.94
N SER A 871 24.88 -17.65 -20.41
CA SER A 871 23.88 -16.60 -20.60
C SER A 871 23.33 -16.58 -22.04
N ASP A 872 22.15 -16.00 -22.25
CA ASP A 872 21.54 -15.94 -23.58
C ASP A 872 20.86 -14.59 -23.86
N HIS A 873 21.13 -13.98 -25.02
CA HIS A 873 20.59 -12.66 -25.36
C HIS A 873 20.93 -11.55 -24.34
N VAL A 874 22.10 -11.58 -23.67
CA VAL A 874 22.55 -10.49 -22.79
C VAL A 874 23.23 -9.39 -23.62
N VAL A 875 22.84 -8.14 -23.39
CA VAL A 875 23.42 -6.96 -24.03
C VAL A 875 24.14 -6.11 -22.98
N VAL A 876 25.42 -5.80 -23.21
CA VAL A 876 26.19 -4.84 -22.42
C VAL A 876 26.60 -3.71 -23.33
N GLN A 877 26.07 -2.51 -23.07
CA GLN A 877 26.31 -1.37 -23.95
C GLN A 877 26.51 -0.04 -23.24
N ASP A 878 27.30 0.84 -23.86
CA ASP A 878 27.52 2.21 -23.38
C ASP A 878 27.99 2.27 -21.90
N CYS A 879 28.63 1.21 -21.41
CA CYS A 879 29.18 1.12 -20.06
C CYS A 879 30.66 1.52 -20.04
N THR A 880 31.16 1.97 -18.88
CA THR A 880 32.59 2.23 -18.64
C THR A 880 33.11 1.33 -17.53
N PHE A 881 34.11 0.53 -17.82
CA PHE A 881 34.85 -0.30 -16.87
C PHE A 881 36.19 0.35 -16.58
N ARG A 882 36.48 0.64 -15.32
CA ARG A 882 37.73 1.35 -15.01
C ARG A 882 38.37 0.96 -13.71
N ARG A 883 39.71 0.91 -13.71
CA ARG A 883 40.50 0.75 -12.48
C ARG A 883 40.18 -0.54 -11.71
N LEU A 884 39.78 -1.59 -12.42
CA LEU A 884 39.55 -2.92 -11.87
C LEU A 884 40.89 -3.61 -11.65
N ARG A 885 40.96 -4.56 -10.71
CA ARG A 885 42.21 -5.30 -10.44
C ARG A 885 41.97 -6.78 -10.15
N HIS A 886 42.85 -7.64 -10.63
CA HIS A 886 42.90 -9.05 -10.25
C HIS A 886 44.30 -9.51 -9.84
N ILE A 887 44.46 -10.32 -8.79
CA ILE A 887 45.76 -10.95 -8.44
C ILE A 887 45.69 -12.48 -8.50
N MET A 888 46.67 -13.10 -9.17
CA MET A 888 46.75 -14.55 -9.39
C MET A 888 47.60 -15.25 -8.32
N THR A 889 46.97 -15.82 -7.29
CA THR A 889 47.63 -16.51 -6.17
C THR A 889 47.83 -18.03 -6.40
N SER A 890 47.03 -18.70 -7.23
CA SER A 890 46.99 -20.18 -7.35
C SER A 890 47.92 -20.82 -8.40
N GLY A 891 48.67 -20.05 -9.19
CA GLY A 891 49.65 -20.56 -10.17
C GLY A 891 49.06 -21.16 -11.46
N TYR A 892 47.74 -21.32 -11.56
CA TYR A 892 47.01 -21.67 -12.78
C TYR A 892 45.67 -20.92 -12.80
N GLY A 893 45.66 -19.74 -13.41
CA GLY A 893 44.45 -18.94 -13.55
C GLY A 893 44.71 -17.74 -14.46
N THR A 894 43.72 -17.38 -15.27
CA THR A 894 43.67 -16.11 -16.02
C THR A 894 42.94 -15.09 -15.14
N GLY A 895 43.18 -13.79 -15.33
CA GLY A 895 42.22 -12.81 -14.81
C GLY A 895 40.88 -13.01 -15.51
N TYR A 896 39.77 -13.05 -14.81
CA TYR A 896 38.43 -13.25 -15.40
C TYR A 896 37.85 -11.97 -16.01
N GLY A 897 38.72 -11.10 -16.53
CA GLY A 897 38.34 -9.91 -17.26
C GLY A 897 37.59 -8.81 -16.47
N ALA A 898 37.35 -7.70 -17.16
CA ALA A 898 36.30 -6.74 -16.79
C ALA A 898 34.91 -7.27 -17.22
N ILE A 899 34.87 -8.08 -18.28
CA ILE A 899 33.73 -8.92 -18.64
C ILE A 899 34.21 -10.35 -18.86
N TRP A 900 33.49 -11.32 -18.30
CA TRP A 900 33.72 -12.74 -18.54
C TRP A 900 32.43 -13.54 -18.65
N GLY A 901 32.42 -14.51 -19.56
CA GLY A 901 31.33 -15.45 -19.69
C GLY A 901 31.25 -16.07 -21.07
N ASP A 902 30.22 -16.84 -21.28
CA ASP A 902 29.93 -17.58 -22.51
C ASP A 902 28.41 -17.67 -22.71
N GLY A 903 27.99 -18.26 -23.82
CA GLY A 903 26.58 -18.45 -24.13
C GLY A 903 26.21 -18.08 -25.56
N THR A 904 24.96 -17.67 -25.80
CA THR A 904 24.49 -17.40 -27.16
C THR A 904 23.80 -16.05 -27.31
N TRP A 905 23.88 -15.46 -28.51
CA TRP A 905 23.16 -14.22 -28.85
C TRP A 905 23.52 -13.00 -27.99
N ASN A 906 24.68 -13.03 -27.35
CA ASN A 906 25.16 -11.95 -26.51
C ASN A 906 25.77 -10.82 -27.36
N VAL A 907 25.64 -9.58 -26.88
CA VAL A 907 26.16 -8.38 -27.55
C VAL A 907 26.91 -7.52 -26.54
N ILE A 908 28.16 -7.18 -26.87
CA ILE A 908 29.00 -6.30 -26.07
C ILE A 908 29.46 -5.16 -26.96
N GLN A 909 28.88 -3.97 -26.79
CA GLN A 909 29.09 -2.87 -27.72
C GLN A 909 29.25 -1.49 -27.11
N ASN A 910 30.00 -0.60 -27.76
CA ASN A 910 30.15 0.81 -27.37
C ASN A 910 30.64 1.01 -25.93
N ASN A 911 31.33 0.03 -25.34
CA ASN A 911 31.83 0.14 -23.97
C ASN A 911 33.25 0.71 -23.94
N VAL A 912 33.61 1.35 -22.83
CA VAL A 912 34.96 1.85 -22.55
C VAL A 912 35.59 1.01 -21.45
N PHE A 913 36.83 0.56 -21.64
CA PHE A 913 37.64 -0.15 -20.67
C PHE A 913 38.95 0.60 -20.48
N GLU A 914 39.21 1.09 -19.28
CA GLU A 914 40.42 1.86 -18.98
C GLU A 914 41.11 1.39 -17.70
N GLU A 915 42.44 1.29 -17.75
CA GLU A 915 43.27 1.05 -16.56
C GLU A 915 42.91 -0.24 -15.80
N ILE A 916 42.69 -1.34 -16.54
CA ILE A 916 42.36 -2.64 -15.96
C ILE A 916 43.65 -3.36 -15.56
N MET A 917 43.94 -3.46 -14.26
CA MET A 917 45.23 -3.94 -13.74
C MET A 917 45.27 -5.46 -13.58
N ASN A 918 46.32 -6.10 -14.10
CA ASN A 918 46.58 -7.54 -13.96
C ASN A 918 45.41 -8.46 -14.37
N SER A 919 44.48 -7.96 -15.19
CA SER A 919 43.28 -8.67 -15.64
C SER A 919 43.07 -8.44 -17.14
N GLU A 920 42.24 -9.30 -17.73
CA GLU A 920 41.83 -9.20 -19.14
C GLU A 920 40.84 -8.02 -19.30
N GLY A 921 40.69 -7.50 -20.51
CA GLY A 921 39.57 -6.60 -20.82
C GLY A 921 38.30 -7.42 -20.93
N LEU A 922 38.23 -8.25 -21.96
CA LEU A 922 37.18 -9.25 -22.16
C LEU A 922 37.77 -10.65 -22.24
N LEU A 923 37.19 -11.59 -21.51
CA LEU A 923 37.44 -13.02 -21.67
C LEU A 923 36.11 -13.72 -21.93
N VAL A 924 35.75 -13.92 -23.20
CA VAL A 924 34.40 -14.36 -23.59
C VAL A 924 34.41 -15.55 -24.54
N GLY A 925 33.37 -16.38 -24.47
CA GLY A 925 33.09 -17.48 -25.40
C GLY A 925 31.66 -17.42 -25.93
N GLY A 926 31.23 -18.42 -26.68
CA GLY A 926 29.85 -18.54 -27.14
C GLY A 926 29.64 -18.44 -28.66
N SER A 927 28.39 -18.60 -29.09
CA SER A 927 27.98 -18.50 -30.51
C SER A 927 27.00 -17.34 -30.73
N TYR A 928 26.90 -16.84 -31.97
CA TYR A 928 26.07 -15.66 -32.26
C TYR A 928 26.44 -14.43 -31.40
N LEU A 929 27.74 -14.28 -31.13
CA LEU A 929 28.30 -13.24 -30.27
C LEU A 929 28.74 -12.04 -31.10
N VAL A 930 28.40 -10.84 -30.65
CA VAL A 930 28.86 -9.58 -31.23
C VAL A 930 29.69 -8.80 -30.21
N ILE A 931 30.93 -8.45 -30.58
CA ILE A 931 31.81 -7.55 -29.82
C ILE A 931 32.12 -6.36 -30.72
N ALA A 932 31.43 -5.23 -30.51
CA ALA A 932 31.44 -4.12 -31.46
C ALA A 932 31.80 -2.76 -30.86
N ASN A 933 32.66 -1.99 -31.51
CA ASN A 933 32.90 -0.57 -31.18
C ASN A 933 33.32 -0.30 -29.72
N ASN A 934 33.98 -1.26 -29.07
CA ASN A 934 34.49 -1.06 -27.71
C ASN A 934 35.87 -0.38 -27.76
N SER A 935 36.16 0.46 -26.77
CA SER A 935 37.46 1.10 -26.57
C SER A 935 38.16 0.48 -25.36
N LEU A 936 39.31 -0.15 -25.57
CA LEU A 936 40.10 -0.82 -24.54
C LEU A 936 41.48 -0.21 -24.48
N ILE A 937 41.76 0.52 -23.40
CA ILE A 937 42.98 1.31 -23.24
C ILE A 937 43.67 0.93 -21.92
N ARG A 938 44.96 0.60 -21.98
CA ARG A 938 45.76 0.21 -20.79
C ARG A 938 45.14 -0.97 -20.06
N ILE A 939 45.32 -2.15 -20.65
CA ILE A 939 44.81 -3.42 -20.12
C ILE A 939 46.00 -4.28 -19.66
N GLY A 940 45.95 -4.83 -18.46
CA GLY A 940 47.08 -5.52 -17.84
C GLY A 940 47.41 -6.88 -18.49
N ARG A 941 46.48 -7.44 -19.27
CA ARG A 941 46.66 -8.69 -20.02
C ARG A 941 46.16 -8.53 -21.45
N HIS A 942 45.28 -9.39 -21.96
CA HIS A 942 44.66 -9.25 -23.27
C HIS A 942 43.60 -8.16 -23.26
N GLY A 943 43.48 -7.43 -24.36
CA GLY A 943 42.33 -6.56 -24.59
C GLY A 943 41.06 -7.40 -24.76
N ILE A 944 40.98 -8.15 -25.85
CA ILE A 944 39.87 -9.06 -26.15
C ILE A 944 40.43 -10.48 -26.27
N TRP A 945 39.96 -11.38 -25.43
CA TRP A 945 40.27 -12.80 -25.53
C TRP A 945 38.98 -13.58 -25.74
N TYR A 946 38.74 -13.94 -26.99
CA TYR A 946 37.70 -14.88 -27.35
C TYR A 946 38.22 -16.32 -27.22
N MET A 947 37.53 -17.16 -26.45
CA MET A 947 37.93 -18.56 -26.27
C MET A 947 36.74 -19.50 -26.10
N ASP A 948 36.67 -20.55 -26.92
CA ASP A 948 35.60 -21.55 -26.85
C ASP A 948 36.06 -22.96 -27.28
N SER A 949 35.33 -23.98 -26.84
CA SER A 949 35.48 -25.37 -27.27
C SER A 949 34.81 -25.64 -28.62
N LEU A 950 33.63 -25.07 -28.86
CA LEU A 950 32.88 -25.20 -30.10
C LEU A 950 31.95 -24.01 -30.25
N SER A 951 32.16 -23.23 -31.30
CA SER A 951 31.36 -22.03 -31.53
C SER A 951 31.15 -21.78 -33.01
N HIS A 952 30.13 -20.99 -33.33
CA HIS A 952 29.89 -20.48 -34.68
C HIS A 952 29.35 -19.05 -34.65
N ASP A 953 29.56 -18.34 -35.76
CA ASP A 953 28.95 -17.04 -36.05
C ASP A 953 29.30 -15.96 -35.01
N VAL A 954 30.58 -15.58 -34.96
CA VAL A 954 31.08 -14.55 -34.03
C VAL A 954 31.58 -13.35 -34.82
N LEU A 955 31.18 -12.14 -34.40
CA LEU A 955 31.60 -10.88 -35.01
C LEU A 955 32.33 -9.99 -34.01
N ILE A 956 33.62 -9.75 -34.26
CA ILE A 956 34.46 -8.82 -33.49
C ILE A 956 34.80 -7.65 -34.40
N THR A 957 34.16 -6.50 -34.23
CA THR A 957 34.24 -5.41 -35.20
C THR A 957 34.35 -4.00 -34.62
N GLY A 958 35.09 -3.10 -35.27
CA GLY A 958 35.12 -1.68 -34.88
C GLY A 958 35.80 -1.39 -33.54
N ASN A 959 36.45 -2.37 -32.91
CA ASN A 959 37.04 -2.18 -31.58
C ASN A 959 38.39 -1.47 -31.67
N THR A 960 38.66 -0.59 -30.71
CA THR A 960 39.98 0.01 -30.51
C THR A 960 40.64 -0.62 -29.29
N VAL A 961 41.78 -1.28 -29.47
CA VAL A 961 42.55 -1.90 -28.39
C VAL A 961 43.95 -1.33 -28.38
N GLN A 962 44.30 -0.56 -27.36
CA GLN A 962 45.59 0.12 -27.24
C GLN A 962 46.23 -0.14 -25.89
N GLY A 963 47.49 -0.55 -25.90
CA GLY A 963 48.23 -0.71 -24.65
C GLY A 963 47.86 -1.90 -23.76
N PRO A 964 47.47 -3.08 -24.28
CA PRO A 964 47.63 -4.33 -23.54
C PRO A 964 49.10 -4.54 -23.15
N PHE A 965 49.46 -4.26 -21.89
CA PHE A 965 50.82 -4.33 -21.37
C PHE A 965 50.81 -5.18 -20.10
N GLY A 966 51.63 -6.22 -20.07
CA GLY A 966 51.75 -7.14 -18.93
C GLY A 966 52.09 -8.55 -19.40
N THR A 967 52.17 -9.49 -18.46
CA THR A 967 52.54 -10.88 -18.80
C THR A 967 51.40 -11.55 -19.57
N HIS A 968 51.71 -12.07 -20.77
CA HIS A 968 50.72 -12.62 -21.72
C HIS A 968 49.71 -11.57 -22.24
N GLY A 969 50.14 -10.31 -22.39
CA GLY A 969 49.30 -9.24 -22.95
C GLY A 969 49.31 -9.19 -24.48
N ALA A 970 48.13 -9.35 -25.09
CA ALA A 970 47.90 -9.22 -26.53
C ALA A 970 46.64 -8.39 -26.83
N GLY A 971 46.48 -7.92 -28.07
CA GLY A 971 45.33 -7.14 -28.50
C GLY A 971 44.04 -7.94 -28.55
N ILE A 972 43.80 -8.60 -29.68
CA ILE A 972 42.64 -9.46 -29.93
C ILE A 972 43.12 -10.89 -30.16
N SER A 973 42.68 -11.79 -29.30
CA SER A 973 43.07 -13.20 -29.34
C SER A 973 41.83 -14.08 -29.51
N VAL A 974 41.86 -15.01 -30.47
CA VAL A 974 40.71 -15.84 -30.84
C VAL A 974 41.14 -17.30 -30.85
N PHE A 975 40.77 -18.08 -29.82
CA PHE A 975 41.32 -19.41 -29.61
C PHE A 975 40.27 -20.50 -29.40
N GLY A 976 40.51 -21.67 -30.00
CA GLY A 976 39.95 -22.91 -29.49
C GLY A 976 40.57 -23.30 -28.14
N THR A 977 39.78 -23.76 -27.16
CA THR A 977 40.26 -24.11 -25.81
C THR A 977 41.34 -25.21 -25.79
N ASN A 978 41.30 -26.14 -26.74
CA ASN A 978 42.23 -27.27 -26.88
C ASN A 978 42.40 -27.70 -28.35
N ALA A 979 43.28 -28.67 -28.65
CA ALA A 979 43.57 -29.14 -30.02
C ALA A 979 42.35 -29.71 -30.77
N SER A 980 41.34 -30.21 -30.05
CA SER A 980 40.09 -30.71 -30.63
C SER A 980 38.99 -29.65 -30.74
N SER A 981 39.22 -28.44 -30.22
CA SER A 981 38.24 -27.34 -30.28
C SER A 981 38.14 -26.78 -31.68
N ARG A 982 36.97 -26.29 -32.06
CA ARG A 982 36.70 -25.78 -33.41
C ARG A 982 35.83 -24.52 -33.33
N CYS A 983 36.41 -23.36 -33.66
CA CYS A 983 35.66 -22.10 -33.75
C CYS A 983 35.38 -21.81 -35.24
N TYR A 984 34.11 -21.83 -35.62
CA TYR A 984 33.67 -21.65 -37.01
C TYR A 984 33.17 -20.23 -37.28
N ASN A 985 33.35 -19.76 -38.51
CA ASN A 985 32.75 -18.52 -39.00
C ASN A 985 32.96 -17.32 -38.06
N VAL A 986 34.19 -17.13 -37.59
CA VAL A 986 34.56 -15.96 -36.80
C VAL A 986 35.01 -14.86 -37.77
N THR A 987 34.41 -13.68 -37.65
CA THR A 987 34.77 -12.49 -38.41
C THR A 987 35.39 -11.46 -37.47
N VAL A 988 36.65 -11.10 -37.72
CA VAL A 988 37.36 -10.03 -37.03
C VAL A 988 37.57 -8.90 -38.04
N SER A 989 36.82 -7.81 -37.96
CA SER A 989 36.85 -6.77 -38.99
C SER A 989 36.91 -5.34 -38.48
N GLY A 990 37.65 -4.46 -39.16
CA GLY A 990 37.62 -3.04 -38.81
C GLY A 990 38.09 -2.76 -37.38
N ASN A 991 39.01 -3.54 -36.82
CA ASN A 991 39.56 -3.28 -35.50
C ASN A 991 40.88 -2.51 -35.60
N HIS A 992 41.10 -1.59 -34.66
CA HIS A 992 42.35 -0.86 -34.49
C HIS A 992 43.08 -1.42 -33.28
N VAL A 993 44.22 -2.08 -33.49
CA VAL A 993 45.01 -2.65 -32.40
C VAL A 993 46.44 -2.14 -32.43
N SER A 994 46.89 -1.54 -31.33
CA SER A 994 48.22 -0.91 -31.25
C SER A 994 48.86 -1.02 -29.86
N ASP A 995 50.18 -0.78 -29.83
CA ASP A 995 50.97 -0.69 -28.61
C ASP A 995 50.80 -1.92 -27.69
N CYS A 996 50.91 -3.13 -28.22
CA CYS A 996 50.81 -4.37 -27.43
C CYS A 996 51.91 -5.36 -27.82
N GLY A 997 52.01 -6.46 -27.07
CA GLY A 997 52.91 -7.57 -27.39
C GLY A 997 52.60 -8.16 -28.76
N GLU A 998 51.40 -8.70 -28.93
CA GLU A 998 50.87 -9.22 -30.20
C GLU A 998 49.53 -8.55 -30.50
N ALA A 999 49.29 -8.07 -31.72
CA ALA A 999 48.03 -7.38 -32.04
C ALA A 999 46.88 -8.38 -32.26
N TYR A 1000 47.11 -9.41 -33.07
CA TYR A 1000 46.15 -10.44 -33.39
C TYR A 1000 46.79 -11.80 -33.16
N SER A 1001 46.17 -12.62 -32.33
CA SER A 1001 46.60 -14.00 -32.16
C SER A 1001 45.42 -14.95 -32.32
N PHE A 1002 45.64 -16.11 -32.93
CA PHE A 1002 44.55 -17.04 -33.16
C PHE A 1002 45.02 -18.50 -33.27
N CYS A 1003 44.11 -19.46 -33.09
CA CYS A 1003 44.38 -20.90 -33.17
C CYS A 1003 43.08 -21.71 -33.22
N ASN A 1004 43.05 -22.76 -34.05
CA ASN A 1004 41.91 -23.68 -34.22
C ASN A 1004 40.62 -23.02 -34.76
N LEU A 1005 40.77 -22.14 -35.75
CA LEU A 1005 39.64 -21.52 -36.43
C LEU A 1005 39.37 -22.17 -37.78
N TYR A 1006 38.11 -22.10 -38.19
CA TYR A 1006 37.60 -22.69 -39.41
C TYR A 1006 36.70 -21.69 -40.12
N ASP A 1007 36.87 -21.53 -41.42
CA ASP A 1007 36.05 -20.65 -42.26
C ASP A 1007 35.94 -19.23 -41.70
N SER A 1008 37.05 -18.68 -41.23
CA SER A 1008 37.08 -17.42 -40.47
C SER A 1008 37.81 -16.32 -41.23
N THR A 1009 37.42 -15.06 -40.99
CA THR A 1009 37.84 -13.91 -41.80
C THR A 1009 38.40 -12.78 -40.94
N TRP A 1010 39.55 -12.24 -41.36
CA TRP A 1010 40.15 -11.03 -40.83
C TRP A 1010 40.16 -9.95 -41.92
N ALA A 1011 39.38 -8.89 -41.76
CA ALA A 1011 39.20 -7.88 -42.81
C ALA A 1011 39.36 -6.44 -42.32
N TYR A 1012 40.07 -5.57 -43.05
CA TYR A 1012 40.19 -4.14 -42.72
C TYR A 1012 40.72 -3.85 -41.30
N ASN A 1013 41.55 -4.73 -40.76
CA ASN A 1013 42.13 -4.51 -39.44
C ASN A 1013 43.45 -3.74 -39.54
N TYR A 1014 43.67 -2.87 -38.56
CA TYR A 1014 44.94 -2.22 -38.31
C TYR A 1014 45.65 -2.90 -37.14
N GLY A 1015 46.93 -3.22 -37.32
CA GLY A 1015 47.78 -3.80 -36.30
C GLY A 1015 49.16 -3.15 -36.25
N TYR A 1016 49.55 -2.64 -35.09
CA TYR A 1016 50.87 -2.08 -34.85
C TYR A 1016 51.49 -2.57 -33.54
N VAL A 1017 52.66 -3.20 -33.62
CA VAL A 1017 53.41 -3.68 -32.44
C VAL A 1017 54.89 -3.31 -32.52
N THR A 1018 55.61 -3.40 -31.40
CA THR A 1018 57.05 -3.09 -31.32
C THR A 1018 57.95 -4.29 -31.06
N ASP A 1019 57.44 -5.33 -30.39
CA ASP A 1019 58.29 -6.35 -29.76
C ASP A 1019 57.99 -7.81 -30.20
N ASN A 1020 56.84 -8.11 -30.82
CA ASN A 1020 56.47 -9.47 -31.27
C ASN A 1020 55.77 -9.50 -32.65
N PHE A 1021 54.99 -10.52 -33.02
CA PHE A 1021 54.24 -10.55 -34.28
C PHE A 1021 52.99 -9.67 -34.22
N VAL A 1022 52.64 -9.03 -35.34
CA VAL A 1022 51.35 -8.34 -35.47
C VAL A 1022 50.23 -9.38 -35.55
N MET A 1023 50.45 -10.48 -36.29
CA MET A 1023 49.45 -11.52 -36.51
C MET A 1023 50.03 -12.93 -36.35
N HIS A 1024 49.52 -13.72 -35.41
CA HIS A 1024 50.13 -14.97 -35.00
C HIS A 1024 49.12 -16.13 -34.96
N ASP A 1025 49.31 -17.16 -35.82
CA ASP A 1025 48.65 -18.47 -35.64
C ASP A 1025 49.53 -19.33 -34.74
N ASN A 1026 49.15 -19.42 -33.46
CA ASN A 1026 49.99 -19.93 -32.39
C ASN A 1026 50.08 -21.47 -32.35
N GLY A 1027 49.35 -22.20 -33.22
CA GLY A 1027 49.51 -23.66 -33.42
C GLY A 1027 49.74 -24.46 -32.12
N LYS A 1028 48.93 -24.19 -31.10
CA LYS A 1028 49.17 -24.43 -29.66
C LYS A 1028 49.61 -25.86 -29.29
N LEU A 1029 49.32 -26.87 -30.12
CA LEU A 1029 49.61 -28.29 -29.90
C LEU A 1029 49.90 -29.05 -31.23
N PRO A 1030 50.64 -30.18 -31.21
CA PRO A 1030 50.70 -31.06 -32.38
C PRO A 1030 49.28 -31.46 -32.78
N THR A 1031 48.85 -31.18 -34.02
CA THR A 1031 47.47 -31.32 -34.57
C THR A 1031 46.49 -30.15 -34.39
N SER A 1032 46.88 -29.03 -33.78
CA SER A 1032 46.08 -27.80 -33.85
C SER A 1032 46.43 -27.01 -35.12
N PHE A 1033 45.47 -26.81 -36.01
CA PHE A 1033 45.62 -26.01 -37.22
C PHE A 1033 44.32 -25.23 -37.48
N SER A 1034 44.46 -24.14 -38.23
CA SER A 1034 43.37 -23.30 -38.68
C SER A 1034 43.10 -23.59 -40.16
N ASP A 1035 41.84 -23.68 -40.58
CA ASP A 1035 41.48 -24.04 -41.94
C ASP A 1035 40.57 -22.99 -42.58
N ASN A 1036 40.84 -22.70 -43.85
CA ASN A 1036 40.16 -21.71 -44.66
C ASN A 1036 40.12 -20.32 -44.01
N ILE A 1037 41.31 -19.81 -43.63
CA ILE A 1037 41.46 -18.51 -42.99
C ILE A 1037 41.65 -17.40 -44.02
N ALA A 1038 40.67 -16.51 -44.12
CA ALA A 1038 40.70 -15.37 -45.03
C ALA A 1038 41.33 -14.13 -44.35
N LEU A 1039 42.32 -13.51 -45.01
CA LEU A 1039 42.94 -12.26 -44.58
C LEU A 1039 42.84 -11.22 -45.69
N TYR A 1040 41.99 -10.22 -45.51
CA TYR A 1040 41.65 -9.24 -46.53
C TYR A 1040 41.90 -7.80 -46.08
N ASN A 1041 42.55 -6.98 -46.89
CA ASN A 1041 42.61 -5.54 -46.65
C ASN A 1041 43.16 -5.14 -45.26
N ASN A 1042 44.09 -5.90 -44.68
CA ASN A 1042 44.67 -5.55 -43.39
C ASN A 1042 45.95 -4.71 -43.54
N THR A 1043 46.20 -3.82 -42.59
CA THR A 1043 47.45 -3.05 -42.49
C THR A 1043 48.22 -3.52 -41.25
N LEU A 1044 49.29 -4.30 -41.47
CA LEU A 1044 50.05 -4.98 -40.42
C LEU A 1044 51.49 -4.43 -40.36
N ILE A 1045 51.79 -3.72 -39.28
CA ILE A 1045 53.00 -2.90 -39.17
C ILE A 1045 53.78 -3.21 -37.89
N ARG A 1046 55.10 -3.15 -38.02
CA ARG A 1046 56.02 -3.34 -36.90
C ARG A 1046 57.23 -2.42 -36.97
N THR A 1047 57.90 -2.17 -35.84
CA THR A 1047 59.06 -1.25 -35.77
C THR A 1047 60.42 -1.91 -35.93
N ASP A 1048 60.53 -3.23 -35.77
CA ASP A 1048 61.74 -4.00 -35.99
C ASP A 1048 61.65 -4.87 -37.25
N ASN A 1049 62.81 -5.22 -37.82
CA ASN A 1049 62.90 -5.77 -39.17
C ASN A 1049 62.71 -7.30 -39.25
N ARG A 1050 61.59 -7.78 -38.71
CA ARG A 1050 61.10 -9.18 -38.81
C ARG A 1050 59.64 -9.16 -39.32
N PRO A 1051 59.13 -10.31 -39.79
CA PRO A 1051 57.84 -10.34 -40.48
C PRO A 1051 56.72 -9.96 -39.52
N SER A 1052 55.67 -9.33 -40.07
CA SER A 1052 54.49 -8.95 -39.30
C SER A 1052 53.66 -10.15 -38.83
N PHE A 1053 53.91 -11.34 -39.38
CA PHE A 1053 53.11 -12.52 -39.10
C PHE A 1053 53.96 -13.76 -38.84
N ALA A 1054 53.40 -14.68 -38.06
CA ALA A 1054 53.87 -16.05 -37.87
C ALA A 1054 52.69 -17.00 -38.07
N PHE A 1055 52.73 -17.79 -39.14
CA PHE A 1055 51.64 -18.70 -39.50
C PHE A 1055 52.08 -20.14 -39.36
N ASN A 1056 51.18 -20.95 -38.81
CA ASN A 1056 51.33 -22.39 -38.73
C ASN A 1056 51.32 -22.99 -40.15
N PRO A 1057 52.35 -23.76 -40.54
CA PRO A 1057 52.45 -24.34 -41.89
C PRO A 1057 51.41 -25.41 -42.19
N ASP A 1058 50.77 -25.99 -41.17
CA ASP A 1058 49.71 -26.99 -41.32
C ASP A 1058 48.31 -26.36 -41.51
N SER A 1059 48.20 -25.04 -41.33
CA SER A 1059 46.98 -24.27 -41.54
C SER A 1059 46.82 -23.81 -43.00
N THR A 1060 45.59 -23.47 -43.43
CA THR A 1060 45.33 -22.93 -44.77
C THR A 1060 44.85 -21.47 -44.72
N TYR A 1061 45.44 -20.62 -45.57
CA TYR A 1061 45.19 -19.17 -45.57
C TYR A 1061 44.93 -18.64 -46.98
N VAL A 1062 44.05 -17.66 -47.11
CA VAL A 1062 43.77 -16.90 -48.33
C VAL A 1062 44.01 -15.42 -48.03
N MET A 1063 45.15 -14.89 -48.51
CA MET A 1063 45.55 -13.50 -48.25
C MET A 1063 45.36 -12.65 -49.50
N LYS A 1064 44.57 -11.57 -49.42
CA LYS A 1064 44.38 -10.62 -50.51
C LYS A 1064 44.38 -9.18 -50.02
N ASN A 1065 44.88 -8.25 -50.82
CA ASN A 1065 44.85 -6.81 -50.55
C ASN A 1065 45.50 -6.36 -49.22
N ASN A 1066 46.43 -7.12 -48.63
CA ASN A 1066 47.04 -6.72 -47.35
C ASN A 1066 48.32 -5.90 -47.55
N LEU A 1067 48.55 -4.93 -46.65
CA LEU A 1067 49.84 -4.25 -46.46
C LEU A 1067 50.60 -4.91 -45.31
N MET A 1068 51.76 -5.49 -45.60
CA MET A 1068 52.52 -6.26 -44.61
C MET A 1068 54.00 -5.91 -44.59
N LEU A 1069 54.55 -5.65 -43.42
CA LEU A 1069 56.00 -5.53 -43.25
C LEU A 1069 56.68 -6.92 -43.35
N THR A 1070 57.71 -7.05 -44.20
CA THR A 1070 58.50 -8.28 -44.44
C THR A 1070 59.92 -8.25 -43.85
N TYR A 1071 60.61 -9.40 -43.80
CA TYR A 1071 61.96 -9.59 -43.22
C TYR A 1071 63.11 -9.08 -44.11
N LEU A 1072 64.22 -8.71 -43.48
CA LEU A 1072 65.50 -8.19 -43.99
C LEU A 1072 66.23 -9.08 -45.02
N GLY A 1073 65.79 -10.32 -45.25
CA GLY A 1073 66.33 -11.27 -46.23
C GLY A 1073 65.51 -11.43 -47.52
N THR A 1074 64.31 -10.85 -47.57
CA THR A 1074 63.42 -10.83 -48.75
C THR A 1074 63.34 -9.40 -49.27
N PRO A 1075 63.59 -9.14 -50.57
CA PRO A 1075 63.39 -7.80 -51.11
C PRO A 1075 61.92 -7.41 -50.96
N GLY A 1076 61.64 -6.37 -50.16
CA GLY A 1076 60.31 -5.77 -50.12
C GLY A 1076 59.94 -5.23 -51.50
N SER A 1077 58.70 -5.46 -51.93
CA SER A 1077 58.13 -5.01 -53.19
C SER A 1077 56.93 -4.11 -52.90
N LEU A 1078 57.00 -2.87 -53.38
CA LEU A 1078 55.83 -1.98 -53.40
C LEU A 1078 54.83 -2.36 -54.49
N THR A 1079 55.23 -3.20 -55.47
CA THR A 1079 54.30 -3.72 -56.47
C THR A 1079 53.43 -4.81 -55.85
N PRO A 1080 52.08 -4.72 -55.97
CA PRO A 1080 51.18 -5.76 -55.51
C PRO A 1080 51.46 -7.11 -56.18
N ASP A 1081 51.30 -8.20 -55.43
CA ASP A 1081 51.35 -9.55 -55.99
C ASP A 1081 50.05 -9.91 -56.75
N ALA A 1082 49.94 -11.13 -57.27
CA ALA A 1082 48.75 -11.59 -58.00
C ALA A 1082 47.46 -11.62 -57.16
N ASN A 1083 47.59 -11.58 -55.84
CA ASN A 1083 46.50 -11.53 -54.87
C ASN A 1083 46.28 -10.10 -54.31
N GLY A 1084 46.98 -9.10 -54.85
CA GLY A 1084 46.87 -7.71 -54.42
C GLY A 1084 47.59 -7.39 -53.11
N ASN A 1085 48.46 -8.27 -52.58
CA ASN A 1085 49.21 -7.96 -51.35
C ASN A 1085 50.48 -7.16 -51.65
N ILE A 1086 50.83 -6.23 -50.76
CA ILE A 1086 52.11 -5.51 -50.79
C ILE A 1086 52.95 -5.92 -49.58
N HIS A 1087 54.16 -6.38 -49.87
CA HIS A 1087 55.15 -6.77 -48.86
C HIS A 1087 56.27 -5.72 -48.83
N PHE A 1088 56.24 -4.80 -47.88
CA PHE A 1088 57.19 -3.68 -47.79
C PHE A 1088 58.19 -3.87 -46.64
N ASN A 1089 59.29 -3.12 -46.63
CA ASN A 1089 60.23 -3.08 -45.51
C ASN A 1089 60.29 -1.67 -44.88
N LEU A 1090 61.00 -1.55 -43.75
CA LEU A 1090 61.07 -0.29 -42.99
C LEU A 1090 61.55 0.91 -43.83
N SER A 1091 62.47 0.69 -44.78
CA SER A 1091 62.98 1.77 -45.64
C SER A 1091 61.97 2.29 -46.67
N GLN A 1092 60.90 1.52 -46.93
CA GLN A 1092 59.87 1.82 -47.92
C GLN A 1092 58.62 2.46 -47.31
N MET A 1093 58.53 2.59 -45.98
CA MET A 1093 57.32 3.10 -45.31
C MET A 1093 56.94 4.52 -45.74
N GLY A 1094 57.92 5.43 -45.90
CA GLY A 1094 57.67 6.80 -46.38
C GLY A 1094 57.20 6.90 -47.84
N SER A 1095 57.22 5.77 -48.56
CA SER A 1095 56.66 5.62 -49.91
C SER A 1095 55.26 5.02 -49.93
N LEU A 1096 54.69 4.64 -48.78
CA LEU A 1096 53.33 4.13 -48.69
C LEU A 1096 52.44 5.02 -47.82
N PHE A 1097 53.00 5.54 -46.73
CA PHE A 1097 52.22 6.18 -45.67
C PHE A 1097 52.44 7.68 -45.59
N VAL A 1098 51.42 8.41 -45.13
CA VAL A 1098 51.43 9.88 -44.95
C VAL A 1098 52.58 10.30 -44.03
N ASP A 1099 52.62 9.76 -42.81
CA ASP A 1099 53.69 10.00 -41.84
C ASP A 1099 53.91 8.78 -40.93
N ALA A 1100 54.72 7.85 -41.43
CA ALA A 1100 55.10 6.66 -40.66
C ALA A 1100 55.86 6.98 -39.35
N ALA A 1101 56.49 8.15 -39.22
CA ALA A 1101 57.21 8.53 -38.01
C ALA A 1101 56.25 8.95 -36.88
N SER A 1102 55.14 9.60 -37.23
CA SER A 1102 54.05 9.92 -36.30
C SER A 1102 53.03 8.79 -36.13
N ARG A 1103 53.28 7.62 -36.73
CA ARG A 1103 52.36 6.46 -36.77
C ARG A 1103 51.05 6.72 -37.54
N ASP A 1104 51.06 7.67 -38.46
CA ASP A 1104 49.98 7.86 -39.41
C ASP A 1104 50.21 6.95 -40.63
N PHE A 1105 49.48 5.84 -40.65
CA PHE A 1105 49.59 4.81 -41.68
C PHE A 1105 48.44 4.84 -42.70
N HIS A 1106 47.78 5.99 -42.84
CA HIS A 1106 46.97 6.25 -44.01
C HIS A 1106 47.84 6.25 -45.27
N LEU A 1107 47.25 5.84 -46.39
CA LEU A 1107 47.93 5.84 -47.67
C LEU A 1107 48.29 7.26 -48.09
N LYS A 1108 49.57 7.47 -48.41
CA LYS A 1108 50.05 8.74 -48.95
C LYS A 1108 49.41 9.00 -50.32
N PRO A 1109 48.72 10.13 -50.53
CA PRO A 1109 48.08 10.44 -51.79
C PRO A 1109 49.07 10.49 -52.97
N ASN A 1110 48.58 10.15 -54.16
CA ASN A 1110 49.33 10.30 -55.40
C ASN A 1110 49.53 11.79 -55.74
N SER A 1111 50.78 12.25 -55.91
CA SER A 1111 51.06 13.64 -56.25
C SER A 1111 50.84 13.94 -57.73
N VAL A 1112 50.33 15.12 -58.07
CA VAL A 1112 50.07 15.56 -59.46
C VAL A 1112 51.34 15.82 -60.29
N SER A 1113 52.55 15.78 -59.68
CA SER A 1113 53.83 15.95 -60.36
C SER A 1113 54.77 14.76 -60.08
N PRO A 1114 55.21 14.00 -61.09
CA PRO A 1114 56.04 12.79 -60.93
C PRO A 1114 57.36 13.08 -60.19
N PRO A 1115 57.90 12.09 -59.43
CA PRO A 1115 57.94 10.67 -59.79
C PRO A 1115 57.22 9.70 -58.84
N PHE A 1116 56.42 10.19 -57.90
CA PHE A 1116 55.86 9.34 -56.84
C PHE A 1116 54.43 8.87 -57.15
N THR A 1117 54.26 7.55 -57.31
CA THR A 1117 52.97 6.87 -57.40
C THR A 1117 52.91 5.82 -56.29
N ASN A 1118 51.97 5.97 -55.37
CA ASN A 1118 51.63 4.99 -54.36
C ASN A 1118 50.86 3.85 -55.04
N THR A 1119 51.46 2.67 -55.03
CA THR A 1119 50.97 1.47 -55.70
C THR A 1119 49.91 0.71 -54.91
N ALA A 1120 49.57 1.18 -53.70
CA ALA A 1120 48.48 0.65 -52.91
C ALA A 1120 47.11 1.26 -53.27
N ILE A 1121 47.09 2.46 -53.86
CA ILE A 1121 45.87 3.18 -54.23
C ILE A 1121 45.27 2.59 -55.51
N ASP A 1122 43.96 2.33 -55.52
CA ASP A 1122 43.13 1.79 -56.61
C ASP A 1122 43.72 0.50 -57.21
N ALA A 1123 44.36 -0.33 -56.39
CA ALA A 1123 45.17 -1.47 -56.84
C ALA A 1123 44.73 -2.82 -56.27
N GLY A 1124 43.77 -2.82 -55.36
CA GLY A 1124 43.21 -4.01 -54.73
C GLY A 1124 42.23 -4.77 -55.63
N LEU A 1125 41.97 -6.00 -55.23
CA LEU A 1125 40.93 -6.86 -55.80
C LEU A 1125 39.58 -6.53 -55.17
N ALA A 1126 38.49 -6.48 -55.94
CA ALA A 1126 37.16 -6.29 -55.38
C ALA A 1126 36.71 -7.55 -54.60
N LEU A 1127 36.57 -7.42 -53.28
CA LEU A 1127 36.21 -8.53 -52.37
C LEU A 1127 34.78 -8.42 -51.79
N GLY A 1128 34.03 -7.38 -52.15
CA GLY A 1128 32.62 -7.21 -51.77
C GLY A 1128 32.37 -6.50 -50.43
N TYR A 1129 33.37 -5.79 -49.89
CA TYR A 1129 33.20 -4.93 -48.71
C TYR A 1129 32.70 -3.54 -49.11
N GLU A 1130 31.88 -2.93 -48.23
CA GLU A 1130 31.27 -1.62 -48.48
C GLU A 1130 32.04 -0.46 -47.84
N TYR A 1131 32.72 -0.70 -46.71
CA TYR A 1131 33.41 0.32 -45.92
C TYR A 1131 34.76 -0.18 -45.42
N ASP A 1132 35.70 0.75 -45.23
CA ASP A 1132 37.01 0.50 -44.64
C ASP A 1132 37.01 0.61 -43.11
N LEU A 1133 38.20 0.63 -42.49
CA LEU A 1133 38.37 0.74 -41.04
C LEU A 1133 37.74 2.01 -40.43
N GLU A 1134 37.74 3.14 -41.17
CA GLU A 1134 37.22 4.42 -40.69
C GLU A 1134 35.77 4.68 -41.13
N GLY A 1135 35.14 3.72 -41.80
CA GLY A 1135 33.80 3.87 -42.35
C GLY A 1135 33.78 4.63 -43.69
N THR A 1136 34.93 4.82 -44.35
CA THR A 1136 35.01 5.37 -45.70
C THR A 1136 34.49 4.35 -46.70
N ALA A 1137 33.65 4.80 -47.64
CA ALA A 1137 33.04 3.93 -48.64
C ALA A 1137 34.08 3.36 -49.61
N VAL A 1138 34.12 2.05 -49.74
CA VAL A 1138 34.94 1.33 -50.71
C VAL A 1138 34.34 1.53 -52.11
N PRO A 1139 35.13 1.90 -53.14
CA PRO A 1139 34.63 2.20 -54.48
C PRO A 1139 33.80 1.06 -55.11
N GLN A 1140 32.50 1.29 -55.29
CA GLN A 1140 31.59 0.32 -55.90
C GLN A 1140 31.83 0.26 -57.43
N GLY A 1141 32.44 -0.83 -57.89
CA GLY A 1141 32.80 -1.03 -59.31
C GLY A 1141 34.15 -0.47 -59.73
N GLY A 1142 34.90 0.13 -58.80
CA GLY A 1142 36.32 0.48 -58.93
C GLY A 1142 37.24 -0.56 -58.27
N ALA A 1143 38.56 -0.38 -58.38
CA ALA A 1143 39.50 -1.19 -57.59
C ALA A 1143 39.62 -0.57 -56.18
N PRO A 1144 39.43 -1.34 -55.09
CA PRO A 1144 39.66 -0.82 -53.75
C PRO A 1144 41.13 -0.53 -53.49
N ASP A 1145 41.43 0.22 -52.45
CA ASP A 1145 42.80 0.37 -51.98
C ASP A 1145 43.30 -0.90 -51.29
N ILE A 1146 44.63 -1.08 -51.28
CA ILE A 1146 45.30 -2.18 -50.56
C ILE A 1146 45.58 -1.71 -49.13
N GLY A 1147 45.16 -2.50 -48.15
CA GLY A 1147 45.27 -2.19 -46.72
C GLY A 1147 43.93 -1.82 -46.10
N ALA A 1148 43.99 -1.37 -44.84
CA ALA A 1148 42.84 -1.12 -43.98
C ALA A 1148 42.14 0.23 -44.22
N TYR A 1149 42.74 1.11 -45.02
CA TYR A 1149 42.27 2.47 -45.24
C TYR A 1149 42.07 2.72 -46.74
N GLU A 1150 40.93 3.29 -47.10
CA GLU A 1150 40.66 3.86 -48.41
C GLU A 1150 41.15 5.31 -48.45
N SER A 1151 41.84 5.67 -49.52
CA SER A 1151 42.31 7.03 -49.73
C SER A 1151 41.14 7.90 -50.20
N THR A 1152 40.77 8.87 -49.37
CA THR A 1152 39.91 9.96 -49.82
C THR A 1152 40.74 10.83 -50.75
N GLY A 1153 40.47 10.85 -52.05
CA GLY A 1153 41.30 11.53 -53.08
C GLY A 1153 41.44 13.07 -52.98
N GLN A 1154 41.81 13.60 -51.81
CA GLN A 1154 42.20 14.98 -51.53
C GLN A 1154 43.72 15.13 -51.38
#